data_AF-A0A938GI39-F1
#
_entry.id   AF-A0A938GI39-F1
#
_cell.length_a   1.000
_cell.length_b   1.000
_cell.length_c   1.000
_cell.angle_alpha   90.00
_cell.angle_beta   90.00
_cell.angle_gamma   90.00
#
_symmetry.space_group_name_H-M   'P 1'
#
loop_
_entity.id
_entity.type
_entity.pdbx_description
1 polymer ?
#
loop_
_entity_poly.entity_id
_entity_poly.type
_entity_poly.pdbx_seq_one_letter_code
_entity_poly.pdbx_strand_id
1 'polypeptide(L)'
;DPLFTPTVAPFHELRVCLLDDGEVWIDNVSVREDPGLGGRELIQNGNFDSGLLRWRKTGTHITTRPEADPDNPGNTVMRLVATGPGSYLNNIVETTLKSGNTVVPVQAGREYEISFDARWITGTPLLRWELYYNKVAHTVRLTQQQVHGTPGRRNSRAVENLGPTFRCLTHVPAVPRLREPIRVAVQASDPDQIKELTLAFAAAGRPWIRVPMMQTTNGWYEAPIPPQTNAVQIQYFVEGLDAFDALSTSPPGGTNSRAYLKVESTIPARRVPVLRILADARESAGLMPLTNLLSDAYLPCTFIWDDREVIHGAGFRLHGSMWSRQNQDSVGFNVQFPAGNAYKGIRTGMILRRRDHGEIVCRHILANGTDVMGNYDEFLYLITPLQGNAGIARVIFGNDDDIWLRSSFNGENAQVFKMEGIREFTTSDNNTAEGYKLAMPIGWIQAFDPQNQGDDKEQYRWSTLISNRRGQDDYSRYIAMAKVWGLTGANLQQAVPGVMDVEQWSKIFSLQALCGVADVYTIENPHNLGYAVRPSDGLLLPLQNDWSFYFQLSTSQPLIGGQNLSKIFNLPVYKRVYYGVIQEWLRSTYNRDYMSRWVQHYGFLAEDNYGAFLDYIVQRSQFARTQFPRQIPFEITNNGGTNFTTNSPVVLVQGRGWIDVHRIVFSESSNEVAVTWLDGERWQTLAALAQGTNVLSYTAYSRAGTVVGSDSIEIVSSVTDRSQRDSLRIAELMYHPADPSSAEREAGFTDSDEFEFVELVNIGTQPVALRGAQFTVGIRFAFSGGSLTQLEPGARVLIVKNTAAFAFRYSGAGPVAGSYAGSLSNGGERVRLVDAFGDTIDEVTYSTSGTWPWEADGLGASLERIDPGAPGSGATAWTVSRDAGGTPGRAALITPGLSAAVENNGSVRLKTVVPAGSAFFVEFTERLETQEWQTLASLPNQAFAYSQTFVQAQPAGALRRFYRMRPEASR
;
A
#
# COMPACT_ATOMS: atom_id res chain seq x y z
N ASP A 1 25.83 -7.09 -4.01
CA ASP A 1 26.32 -5.84 -3.42
C ASP A 1 25.34 -4.73 -3.69
N PRO A 2 24.99 -3.92 -2.68
CA PRO A 2 24.23 -2.70 -2.92
C PRO A 2 24.97 -1.80 -3.89
N LEU A 3 24.21 -1.03 -4.68
CA LEU A 3 24.73 -0.13 -5.72
C LEU A 3 25.58 1.04 -5.16
N PHE A 4 25.77 1.10 -3.84
CA PHE A 4 26.44 2.18 -3.13
C PHE A 4 27.30 1.61 -2.00
N THR A 5 28.56 2.05 -1.95
CA THR A 5 29.51 1.72 -0.88
C THR A 5 29.77 2.99 -0.07
N PRO A 6 29.16 3.16 1.11
CA PRO A 6 29.43 4.33 1.93
C PRO A 6 30.91 4.40 2.32
N THR A 7 31.42 5.62 2.46
CA THR A 7 32.75 5.85 3.04
C THR A 7 32.66 5.47 4.51
N VAL A 8 33.11 4.25 4.82
CA VAL A 8 33.10 3.77 6.20
C VAL A 8 34.18 4.54 6.96
N ALA A 9 33.76 5.45 7.84
CA ALA A 9 34.61 5.99 8.91
C ALA A 9 35.10 4.80 9.82
N PRO A 10 35.72 4.96 11.01
CA PRO A 10 36.24 3.80 11.76
C PRO A 10 35.15 2.88 12.37
N PHE A 11 33.92 2.91 11.87
CA PHE A 11 32.75 2.23 12.43
C PHE A 11 32.49 0.88 11.76
N HIS A 12 32.51 -0.17 12.57
CA HIS A 12 32.16 -1.51 12.18
C HIS A 12 31.36 -2.11 13.33
N GLU A 13 30.05 -2.21 13.14
CA GLU A 13 29.09 -2.46 14.21
C GLU A 13 28.17 -3.61 13.82
N LEU A 14 27.77 -4.39 14.83
CA LEU A 14 26.50 -5.11 14.82
C LEU A 14 25.42 -4.16 15.34
N ARG A 15 24.29 -4.10 14.65
CA ARG A 15 23.15 -3.26 15.02
C ARG A 15 21.88 -4.10 15.06
N VAL A 16 21.02 -3.78 16.03
CA VAL A 16 19.74 -4.43 16.24
C VAL A 16 18.65 -3.42 16.54
N CYS A 17 17.48 -3.65 15.95
CA CYS A 17 16.27 -2.89 16.26
C CYS A 17 15.00 -3.70 15.99
N LEU A 18 13.88 -3.18 16.50
CA LEU A 18 12.55 -3.64 16.14
C LEU A 18 11.99 -2.72 15.05
N LEU A 19 11.24 -3.29 14.11
CA LEU A 19 10.64 -2.52 13.02
C LEU A 19 9.41 -1.69 13.46
N ASP A 20 8.97 -1.83 14.71
CA ASP A 20 7.90 -1.06 15.34
C ASP A 20 8.04 -1.11 16.87
N ASP A 21 7.08 -0.58 17.62
CA ASP A 21 7.05 -0.71 19.08
C ASP A 21 6.92 -2.18 19.54
N GLY A 22 7.63 -2.52 20.62
CA GLY A 22 7.65 -3.88 21.14
C GLY A 22 8.79 -4.17 22.09
N GLU A 23 8.79 -5.39 22.62
CA GLU A 23 9.80 -5.86 23.56
C GLU A 23 10.21 -7.31 23.28
N VAL A 24 11.50 -7.58 23.41
CA VAL A 24 12.12 -8.89 23.14
C VAL A 24 13.23 -9.11 24.16
N TRP A 25 13.34 -10.33 24.71
CA TRP A 25 14.56 -10.77 25.39
C TRP A 25 15.54 -11.36 24.38
N ILE A 26 16.79 -10.96 24.46
CA ILE A 26 17.88 -11.39 23.58
C ILE A 26 19.05 -11.87 24.43
N ASP A 27 19.65 -12.99 24.02
CA ASP A 27 20.83 -13.58 24.67
C ASP A 27 21.77 -14.25 23.64
N ASN A 28 22.96 -14.67 24.09
CA ASN A 28 23.94 -15.45 23.32
C ASN A 28 24.25 -14.88 21.92
N VAL A 29 24.36 -13.56 21.83
CA VAL A 29 24.63 -12.85 20.57
C VAL A 29 26.08 -13.08 20.14
N SER A 30 26.28 -13.60 18.93
CA SER A 30 27.60 -13.82 18.34
C SER A 30 27.64 -13.36 16.88
N VAL A 31 28.81 -12.89 16.45
CA VAL A 31 29.09 -12.59 15.04
C VAL A 31 30.41 -13.25 14.67
N ARG A 32 30.34 -14.21 13.76
CA ARG A 32 31.52 -14.98 13.33
C ARG A 32 31.85 -14.68 11.87
N GLU A 33 33.08 -14.26 11.64
CA GLU A 33 33.63 -14.14 10.28
C GLU A 33 34.23 -15.48 9.83
N ASP A 34 33.92 -15.87 8.59
CA ASP A 34 34.35 -17.10 7.93
C ASP A 34 34.09 -18.34 8.82
N PRO A 35 32.82 -18.60 9.22
CA PRO A 35 32.47 -19.67 10.16
C PRO A 35 32.92 -21.05 9.68
N GLY A 36 32.91 -21.31 8.36
CA GLY A 36 33.42 -22.53 7.74
C GLY A 36 34.95 -22.73 7.87
N LEU A 37 35.70 -21.72 8.30
CA LEU A 37 37.17 -21.73 8.44
C LEU A 37 37.63 -21.61 9.91
N GLY A 38 36.78 -22.04 10.85
CA GLY A 38 37.07 -21.96 12.29
C GLY A 38 36.48 -20.74 12.99
N GLY A 39 35.96 -19.76 12.23
CA GLY A 39 35.09 -18.68 12.69
C GLY A 39 35.70 -17.74 13.74
N ARG A 40 36.08 -16.52 13.35
CA ARG A 40 36.56 -15.48 14.28
C ARG A 40 35.40 -14.76 14.95
N GLU A 41 35.28 -14.87 16.28
CA GLU A 41 34.29 -14.15 17.09
C GLU A 41 34.58 -12.64 17.13
N LEU A 42 33.53 -11.83 16.96
CA LEU A 42 33.62 -10.37 16.87
C LEU A 42 32.81 -9.63 17.96
N ILE A 43 32.05 -10.33 18.80
CA ILE A 43 31.23 -9.74 19.86
C ILE A 43 31.95 -9.83 21.22
N GLN A 44 31.98 -8.70 21.93
CA GLN A 44 32.71 -8.55 23.20
C GLN A 44 31.90 -8.94 24.44
N ASN A 45 30.56 -8.88 24.36
CA ASN A 45 29.64 -9.09 25.48
C ASN A 45 28.29 -9.58 24.96
N GLY A 46 28.28 -10.80 24.40
CA GLY A 46 27.11 -11.40 23.75
C GLY A 46 26.14 -12.09 24.70
N ASN A 47 26.62 -12.48 25.89
CA ASN A 47 25.87 -13.19 26.93
C ASN A 47 25.33 -12.26 28.03
N PHE A 48 25.61 -10.96 27.95
CA PHE A 48 25.12 -9.92 28.85
C PHE A 48 25.41 -10.10 30.36
N ASP A 49 26.33 -11.00 30.76
CA ASP A 49 26.74 -11.20 32.17
C ASP A 49 27.31 -9.92 32.80
N SER A 50 27.92 -9.06 31.97
CA SER A 50 28.43 -7.74 32.37
C SER A 50 27.40 -6.62 32.15
N GLY A 51 26.12 -6.98 32.08
CA GLY A 51 25.03 -6.09 31.67
C GLY A 51 25.18 -5.64 30.23
N LEU A 52 24.97 -4.35 29.97
CA LEU A 52 25.10 -3.75 28.63
C LEU A 52 26.47 -3.10 28.38
N LEU A 53 27.53 -3.53 29.08
CA LEU A 53 28.88 -3.04 28.79
C LEU A 53 29.22 -3.29 27.31
N ARG A 54 29.81 -2.30 26.63
CA ARG A 54 30.10 -2.28 25.18
C ARG A 54 28.90 -2.17 24.24
N TRP A 55 27.67 -2.08 24.76
CA TRP A 55 26.48 -1.81 23.97
C TRP A 55 26.03 -0.36 24.13
N ARG A 56 25.65 0.27 23.02
CA ARG A 56 25.05 1.61 22.99
C ARG A 56 23.61 1.50 22.59
N LYS A 57 22.74 2.27 23.25
CA LYS A 57 21.30 2.34 22.99
C LYS A 57 20.91 3.79 22.74
N THR A 58 20.08 4.02 21.73
CA THR A 58 19.74 5.36 21.24
C THR A 58 18.28 5.43 20.84
N GLY A 59 17.72 6.65 20.82
CA GLY A 59 16.42 6.88 20.23
C GLY A 59 15.28 6.11 20.90
N THR A 60 14.37 5.54 20.11
CA THR A 60 13.24 4.73 20.60
C THR A 60 13.65 3.47 21.37
N HIS A 61 14.94 3.09 21.35
CA HIS A 61 15.48 1.94 22.08
C HIS A 61 16.19 2.30 23.39
N ILE A 62 16.19 3.56 23.80
CA ILE A 62 16.95 4.08 24.95
C ILE A 62 16.60 3.41 26.30
N THR A 63 15.41 2.81 26.42
CA THR A 63 14.91 2.12 27.62
C THR A 63 15.33 0.64 27.71
N THR A 64 16.03 0.13 26.68
CA THR A 64 16.67 -1.20 26.69
C THR A 64 17.58 -1.37 27.89
N ARG A 65 17.55 -2.54 28.54
CA ARG A 65 18.23 -2.78 29.82
C ARG A 65 18.62 -4.25 29.99
N PRO A 66 19.61 -4.56 30.83
CA PRO A 66 19.81 -5.94 31.28
C PRO A 66 18.66 -6.31 32.23
N GLU A 67 18.23 -7.56 32.17
CA GLU A 67 17.19 -8.15 33.02
C GLU A 67 17.56 -9.60 33.32
N ALA A 68 17.15 -10.13 34.48
CA ALA A 68 17.30 -11.55 34.75
C ALA A 68 16.34 -12.34 33.85
N ASP A 69 16.81 -13.46 33.29
CA ASP A 69 15.94 -14.38 32.56
C ASP A 69 14.85 -14.89 33.54
N PRO A 70 13.55 -14.73 33.22
CA PRO A 70 12.48 -15.19 34.10
C PRO A 70 12.48 -16.70 34.35
N ASP A 71 12.96 -17.50 33.38
CA ASP A 71 12.99 -18.95 33.48
C ASP A 71 14.32 -19.44 34.10
N ASN A 72 15.35 -18.59 34.08
CA ASN A 72 16.64 -18.84 34.73
C ASN A 72 17.23 -17.55 35.35
N PRO A 73 16.79 -17.13 36.54
CA PRO A 73 17.18 -15.83 37.12
C PRO A 73 18.68 -15.63 37.39
N GLY A 74 19.50 -16.69 37.30
CA GLY A 74 20.96 -16.61 37.36
C GLY A 74 21.61 -16.17 36.04
N ASN A 75 20.87 -16.18 34.93
CA ASN A 75 21.29 -15.70 33.62
C ASN A 75 20.83 -14.24 33.42
N THR A 76 21.69 -13.42 32.82
CA THR A 76 21.34 -12.03 32.46
C THR A 76 21.07 -11.96 30.97
N VAL A 77 19.93 -11.40 30.58
CA VAL A 77 19.55 -11.20 29.18
C VAL A 77 19.39 -9.71 28.88
N MET A 78 19.50 -9.34 27.61
CA MET A 78 19.10 -8.01 27.16
C MET A 78 17.60 -7.96 26.94
N ARG A 79 16.87 -7.16 27.72
CA ARG A 79 15.50 -6.76 27.38
C ARG A 79 15.55 -5.59 26.41
N LEU A 80 15.49 -5.90 25.12
CA LEU A 80 15.35 -4.92 24.03
C LEU A 80 13.95 -4.31 24.11
N VAL A 81 13.87 -3.00 24.32
CA VAL A 81 12.61 -2.26 24.43
C VAL A 81 12.59 -1.18 23.36
N ALA A 82 11.57 -1.19 22.50
CA ALA A 82 11.35 -0.20 21.47
C ALA A 82 10.03 0.55 21.73
N THR A 83 10.08 1.87 21.86
CA THR A 83 8.87 2.73 21.93
C THR A 83 8.38 3.18 20.55
N GLY A 84 9.02 2.68 19.50
CA GLY A 84 8.77 3.01 18.11
C GLY A 84 9.84 2.38 17.21
N PRO A 85 9.71 2.54 15.88
CA PRO A 85 10.53 1.84 14.91
C PRO A 85 12.00 2.27 14.94
N GLY A 86 12.89 1.33 14.64
CA GLY A 86 14.29 1.64 14.40
C GLY A 86 14.56 2.30 13.04
N SER A 87 15.75 2.88 12.91
CA SER A 87 16.24 3.55 11.69
C SER A 87 17.69 3.15 11.39
N TYR A 88 18.14 3.34 10.15
CA TYR A 88 19.54 3.05 9.77
C TYR A 88 20.56 4.02 10.40
N LEU A 89 20.11 5.18 10.90
CA LEU A 89 20.96 6.19 11.55
C LEU A 89 20.89 6.14 13.09
N ASN A 90 19.70 6.01 13.66
CA ASN A 90 19.47 6.11 15.10
C ASN A 90 18.28 5.22 15.48
N ASN A 91 17.80 5.28 16.72
CA ASN A 91 16.72 4.43 17.22
C ASN A 91 17.10 2.95 17.13
N ILE A 92 18.30 2.63 17.64
CA ILE A 92 18.88 1.29 17.57
C ILE A 92 19.68 0.98 18.83
N VAL A 93 20.00 -0.31 18.97
CA VAL A 93 21.04 -0.80 19.88
C VAL A 93 22.20 -1.33 19.03
N GLU A 94 23.44 -1.02 19.41
CA GLU A 94 24.61 -1.38 18.61
C GLU A 94 25.84 -1.71 19.47
N THR A 95 26.74 -2.51 18.91
CA THR A 95 28.05 -2.81 19.49
C THR A 95 29.14 -2.91 18.41
N THR A 96 30.35 -2.51 18.75
CA THR A 96 31.48 -2.46 17.81
C THR A 96 32.09 -3.85 17.66
N LEU A 97 32.28 -4.29 16.41
CA LEU A 97 32.91 -5.56 16.06
C LEU A 97 34.39 -5.52 16.41
N LYS A 98 34.82 -6.37 17.35
CA LYS A 98 36.20 -6.48 17.81
C LYS A 98 36.61 -7.92 18.08
N SER A 99 37.86 -8.23 17.74
CA SER A 99 38.54 -9.45 18.16
C SER A 99 39.81 -9.06 18.92
N GLY A 100 39.98 -9.53 20.16
CA GLY A 100 41.14 -9.20 20.99
C GLY A 100 41.35 -7.69 21.17
N ASN A 101 40.28 -6.95 21.46
CA ASN A 101 40.23 -5.47 21.57
C ASN A 101 40.56 -4.68 20.29
N THR A 102 40.80 -5.35 19.17
CA THR A 102 41.08 -4.71 17.88
C THR A 102 39.80 -4.63 17.05
N VAL A 103 39.49 -3.45 16.50
CA VAL A 103 38.35 -3.26 15.59
C VAL A 103 38.53 -4.12 14.34
N VAL A 104 37.47 -4.82 13.95
CA VAL A 104 37.46 -5.70 12.78
C VAL A 104 36.54 -5.12 11.70
N PRO A 105 37.10 -4.68 10.55
CA PRO A 105 36.31 -4.23 9.41
C PRO A 105 35.54 -5.36 8.73
N VAL A 106 34.30 -5.07 8.33
CA VAL A 106 33.50 -5.98 7.48
C VAL A 106 34.00 -5.91 6.03
N GLN A 107 34.47 -7.03 5.50
CA GLN A 107 35.06 -7.13 4.16
C GLN A 107 34.08 -7.74 3.15
N ALA A 108 34.02 -7.18 1.94
CA ALA A 108 33.25 -7.77 0.85
C ALA A 108 33.84 -9.13 0.43
N GLY A 109 32.98 -10.07 0.02
CA GLY A 109 33.39 -11.41 -0.41
C GLY A 109 33.69 -12.40 0.72
N ARG A 110 33.51 -12.01 1.98
CA ARG A 110 33.59 -12.91 3.14
C ARG A 110 32.22 -13.36 3.62
N GLU A 111 32.19 -14.50 4.30
CA GLU A 111 31.01 -15.02 4.95
C GLU A 111 30.94 -14.51 6.40
N TYR A 112 29.75 -14.11 6.83
CA TYR A 112 29.48 -13.69 8.20
C TYR A 112 28.22 -14.39 8.70
N GLU A 113 28.29 -14.94 9.91
CA GLU A 113 27.16 -15.54 10.61
C GLU A 113 26.79 -14.66 11.82
N ILE A 114 25.51 -14.33 11.94
CA ILE A 114 24.94 -13.68 13.13
C ILE A 114 24.06 -14.71 13.84
N SER A 115 24.39 -15.06 15.09
CA SER A 115 23.65 -16.02 15.91
C SER A 115 23.16 -15.36 17.19
N PHE A 116 21.97 -15.71 17.67
CA PHE A 116 21.38 -15.18 18.90
C PHE A 116 20.23 -16.06 19.38
N ASP A 117 19.93 -16.00 20.67
CA ASP A 117 18.67 -16.45 21.25
C ASP A 117 17.72 -15.27 21.39
N ALA A 118 16.43 -15.46 21.09
CA ALA A 118 15.44 -14.41 21.25
C ALA A 118 14.06 -14.95 21.64
N ARG A 119 13.38 -14.21 22.53
CA ARG A 119 12.00 -14.47 22.93
C ARG A 119 11.15 -13.20 22.84
N TRP A 120 10.10 -13.26 22.04
CA TRP A 120 9.11 -12.19 21.93
C TRP A 120 8.33 -12.02 23.25
N ILE A 121 8.13 -10.78 23.68
CA ILE A 121 7.36 -10.43 24.87
C ILE A 121 6.05 -9.74 24.49
N THR A 122 6.12 -8.65 23.72
CA THR A 122 4.96 -7.86 23.29
C THR A 122 5.27 -7.01 22.04
N GLY A 123 4.25 -6.48 21.39
CA GLY A 123 4.38 -5.60 20.21
C GLY A 123 4.82 -6.35 18.95
N THR A 124 5.60 -5.69 18.10
CA THR A 124 6.07 -6.28 16.85
C THR A 124 6.95 -7.52 17.05
N PRO A 125 6.80 -8.57 16.22
CA PRO A 125 7.73 -9.71 16.20
C PRO A 125 8.92 -9.51 15.26
N LEU A 126 9.01 -8.36 14.57
CA LEU A 126 10.01 -8.15 13.52
C LEU A 126 11.30 -7.58 14.12
N LEU A 127 12.26 -8.47 14.35
CA LEU A 127 13.59 -8.17 14.86
C LEU A 127 14.58 -8.09 13.70
N ARG A 128 15.20 -6.93 13.51
CA ARG A 128 16.16 -6.70 12.42
C ARG A 128 17.58 -6.66 12.97
N TRP A 129 18.46 -7.40 12.29
CA TRP A 129 19.90 -7.38 12.49
C TRP A 129 20.58 -6.85 11.24
N GLU A 130 21.63 -6.07 11.42
CA GLU A 130 22.52 -5.67 10.33
C GLU A 130 23.96 -5.51 10.85
N LEU A 131 24.92 -5.77 9.97
CA LEU A 131 26.25 -5.17 10.09
C LEU A 131 26.20 -3.77 9.47
N TYR A 132 27.13 -2.92 9.92
CA TYR A 132 27.17 -1.49 9.59
C TYR A 132 26.85 -1.16 8.11
N TYR A 133 25.85 -0.27 7.91
CA TYR A 133 25.22 0.06 6.61
C TYR A 133 24.59 -1.14 5.88
N ASN A 134 23.68 -1.84 6.56
CA ASN A 134 22.87 -2.93 6.00
C ASN A 134 23.67 -4.03 5.28
N LYS A 135 24.90 -4.25 5.73
CA LYS A 135 25.66 -5.43 5.31
C LYS A 135 25.10 -6.62 6.07
N VAL A 136 24.86 -7.74 5.38
CA VAL A 136 24.32 -8.96 6.01
C VAL A 136 23.03 -8.67 6.78
N ALA A 137 22.21 -7.75 6.27
CA ALA A 137 20.99 -7.37 6.95
C ALA A 137 19.92 -8.42 6.77
N HIS A 138 19.19 -8.71 7.84
CA HIS A 138 18.10 -9.65 7.81
C HIS A 138 17.05 -9.31 8.86
N THR A 139 15.78 -9.38 8.47
CA THR A 139 14.66 -9.24 9.37
C THR A 139 14.13 -10.62 9.76
N VAL A 140 14.21 -10.95 11.04
CA VAL A 140 13.72 -12.21 11.62
C VAL A 140 12.34 -11.95 12.24
N ARG A 141 11.34 -12.70 11.79
CA ARG A 141 10.02 -12.74 12.44
C ARG A 141 10.06 -13.76 13.58
N LEU A 142 10.07 -13.27 14.82
CA LEU A 142 10.05 -14.10 16.01
C LEU A 142 8.73 -14.86 16.13
N THR A 143 8.80 -16.09 16.65
CA THR A 143 7.61 -16.90 16.94
C THR A 143 6.75 -16.20 17.99
N GLN A 144 5.49 -15.96 17.64
CA GLN A 144 4.47 -15.45 18.54
C GLN A 144 3.50 -16.57 18.93
N GLN A 145 2.77 -16.39 20.03
CA GLN A 145 1.64 -17.27 20.32
C GLN A 145 0.57 -17.09 19.23
N GLN A 146 0.06 -18.19 18.69
CA GLN A 146 -0.95 -18.16 17.62
C GLN A 146 -2.28 -17.52 18.04
N VAL A 147 -2.57 -17.47 19.35
CA VAL A 147 -3.77 -16.85 19.90
C VAL A 147 -3.37 -15.58 20.62
N HIS A 148 -3.68 -14.44 20.02
CA HIS A 148 -3.58 -13.15 20.69
C HIS A 148 -4.85 -12.91 21.52
N GLY A 149 -4.69 -12.78 22.84
CA GLY A 149 -5.79 -12.58 23.78
C GLY A 149 -6.17 -13.84 24.55
N THR A 150 -7.18 -13.73 25.39
CA THR A 150 -7.63 -14.81 26.29
C THR A 150 -9.12 -15.08 26.11
N PRO A 151 -9.61 -15.34 24.88
CA PRO A 151 -11.03 -15.61 24.65
C PRO A 151 -11.49 -16.82 25.49
N GLY A 152 -12.46 -16.59 26.38
CA GLY A 152 -12.95 -17.59 27.32
C GLY A 152 -12.03 -17.90 28.52
N ARG A 153 -10.91 -17.18 28.67
CA ARG A 153 -9.97 -17.28 29.82
C ARG A 153 -9.85 -15.91 30.50
N ARG A 154 -9.32 -15.87 31.73
CA ARG A 154 -9.03 -14.61 32.42
C ARG A 154 -7.99 -13.81 31.62
N ASN A 155 -8.18 -12.50 31.48
CA ASN A 155 -7.23 -11.59 30.83
C ASN A 155 -5.80 -11.83 31.32
N SER A 156 -4.84 -11.92 30.41
CA SER A 156 -3.43 -12.15 30.74
C SER A 156 -2.81 -11.02 31.58
N ARG A 157 -3.47 -9.86 31.64
CA ARG A 157 -3.12 -8.72 32.49
C ARG A 157 -4.07 -8.54 33.69
N ALA A 158 -4.91 -9.53 33.98
CA ALA A 158 -5.82 -9.44 35.10
C ALA A 158 -5.05 -9.48 36.42
N VAL A 159 -5.33 -8.51 37.28
CA VAL A 159 -4.89 -8.49 38.67
C VAL A 159 -6.09 -8.82 39.57
N GLU A 160 -5.83 -9.22 40.82
CA GLU A 160 -6.91 -9.45 41.80
C GLU A 160 -7.54 -8.14 42.25
N ASN A 161 -6.74 -7.10 42.38
CA ASN A 161 -7.15 -5.76 42.75
C ASN A 161 -6.31 -4.74 41.96
N LEU A 162 -6.97 -3.82 41.25
CA LEU A 162 -6.33 -2.80 40.43
C LEU A 162 -6.14 -1.47 41.18
N GLY A 163 -6.83 -1.29 42.31
CA GLY A 163 -7.03 0.00 42.98
C GLY A 163 -7.89 0.97 42.17
N PRO A 164 -7.99 2.23 42.62
CA PRO A 164 -8.94 3.17 42.04
C PRO A 164 -8.68 3.47 40.56
N THR A 165 -9.74 3.56 39.76
CA THR A 165 -9.64 3.97 38.35
C THR A 165 -10.00 5.44 38.20
N PHE A 166 -9.32 6.14 37.30
CA PHE A 166 -9.46 7.59 37.12
C PHE A 166 -9.82 7.96 35.69
N ARG A 167 -10.60 9.04 35.54
CA ARG A 167 -10.85 9.69 34.25
C ARG A 167 -10.96 11.20 34.41
N CYS A 168 -10.79 11.91 33.31
CA CYS A 168 -10.97 13.36 33.22
C CYS A 168 -10.14 14.17 34.24
N LEU A 169 -8.91 13.74 34.53
CA LEU A 169 -7.98 14.55 35.32
C LEU A 169 -7.79 15.91 34.64
N THR A 170 -7.97 17.00 35.39
CA THR A 170 -7.84 18.35 34.87
C THR A 170 -7.50 19.35 35.99
N HIS A 171 -7.17 20.58 35.60
CA HIS A 171 -7.09 21.70 36.51
C HIS A 171 -7.78 22.94 35.93
N VAL A 172 -8.29 23.78 36.82
CA VAL A 172 -8.93 25.05 36.48
C VAL A 172 -8.26 26.18 37.28
N PRO A 173 -7.92 27.31 36.63
CA PRO A 173 -7.96 27.53 35.17
C PRO A 173 -6.89 26.71 34.41
N ALA A 174 -7.10 26.48 33.11
CA ALA A 174 -6.13 25.78 32.26
C ALA A 174 -4.80 26.53 32.11
N VAL A 175 -4.82 27.86 32.20
CA VAL A 175 -3.61 28.70 32.28
C VAL A 175 -3.77 29.68 33.44
N PRO A 176 -3.35 29.32 34.66
CA PRO A 176 -3.45 30.19 35.82
C PRO A 176 -2.63 31.46 35.70
N ARG A 177 -3.18 32.58 36.17
CA ARG A 177 -2.46 33.85 36.34
C ARG A 177 -1.88 33.96 37.75
N LEU A 178 -0.98 34.94 37.93
CA LEU A 178 -0.45 35.28 39.25
C LEU A 178 -1.60 35.55 40.23
N ARG A 179 -1.52 34.91 41.40
CA ARG A 179 -2.48 35.01 42.52
C ARG A 179 -3.87 34.46 42.20
N GLU A 180 -4.06 33.78 41.08
CA GLU A 180 -5.32 33.12 40.76
C GLU A 180 -5.44 31.79 41.52
N PRO A 181 -6.62 31.46 42.08
CA PRO A 181 -6.88 30.15 42.69
C PRO A 181 -6.75 29.03 41.67
N ILE A 182 -6.11 27.93 42.07
CA ILE A 182 -5.93 26.73 41.23
C ILE A 182 -6.66 25.57 41.90
N ARG A 183 -7.46 24.86 41.12
CA ARG A 183 -8.15 23.64 41.55
C ARG A 183 -7.80 22.49 40.63
N VAL A 184 -7.43 21.35 41.19
CA VAL A 184 -7.26 20.08 40.47
C VAL A 184 -8.48 19.22 40.74
N ALA A 185 -9.01 18.60 39.68
CA ALA A 185 -10.19 17.75 39.73
C ALA A 185 -9.95 16.44 38.97
N VAL A 186 -10.51 15.35 39.47
CA VAL A 186 -10.49 14.04 38.81
C VAL A 186 -11.78 13.29 39.14
N GLN A 187 -12.27 12.47 38.21
CA GLN A 187 -13.33 11.51 38.51
C GLN A 187 -12.71 10.16 38.81
N ALA A 188 -13.10 9.56 39.94
CA ALA A 188 -12.54 8.29 40.40
C ALA A 188 -13.65 7.27 40.72
N SER A 189 -13.37 5.99 40.48
CA SER A 189 -14.27 4.88 40.78
C SER A 189 -13.48 3.62 41.12
N ASP A 190 -13.98 2.84 42.07
CA ASP A 190 -13.40 1.57 42.49
C ASP A 190 -14.51 0.61 42.97
N PRO A 191 -14.62 -0.62 42.45
CA PRO A 191 -15.56 -1.62 42.97
C PRO A 191 -15.28 -2.03 44.42
N ASP A 192 -14.03 -1.94 44.87
CA ASP A 192 -13.54 -2.27 46.21
C ASP A 192 -13.58 -1.07 47.18
N GLN A 193 -14.23 0.03 46.76
CA GLN A 193 -14.38 1.31 47.47
C GLN A 193 -13.08 2.10 47.60
N ILE A 194 -13.18 3.41 47.38
CA ILE A 194 -12.06 4.35 47.54
C ILE A 194 -11.89 4.67 49.02
N LYS A 195 -10.70 4.41 49.58
CA LYS A 195 -10.33 4.78 50.96
C LYS A 195 -9.91 6.23 51.05
N GLU A 196 -8.98 6.66 50.20
CA GLU A 196 -8.54 8.05 50.13
C GLU A 196 -7.96 8.41 48.76
N LEU A 197 -8.10 9.68 48.38
CA LEU A 197 -7.39 10.29 47.27
C LEU A 197 -6.54 11.46 47.75
N THR A 198 -5.29 11.52 47.31
CA THR A 198 -4.32 12.55 47.66
C THR A 198 -3.80 13.23 46.40
N LEU A 199 -3.87 14.56 46.35
CA LEU A 199 -3.17 15.35 45.34
C LEU A 199 -1.73 15.58 45.80
N ALA A 200 -0.77 15.08 45.03
CA ALA A 200 0.64 15.38 45.19
C ALA A 200 1.06 16.44 44.16
N PHE A 201 1.73 17.52 44.59
CA PHE A 201 2.25 18.55 43.69
C PHE A 201 3.59 19.14 44.14
N ALA A 202 4.41 19.58 43.19
CA ALA A 202 5.72 20.20 43.44
C ALA A 202 6.11 21.18 42.32
N ALA A 203 6.73 22.30 42.69
CA ALA A 203 7.50 23.10 41.74
C ALA A 203 8.88 22.45 41.52
N ALA A 204 9.51 22.70 40.37
CA ALA A 204 10.80 22.09 40.02
C ALA A 204 11.86 22.30 41.13
N GLY A 205 12.47 21.20 41.60
CA GLY A 205 13.48 21.21 42.66
C GLY A 205 12.96 21.48 44.08
N ARG A 206 11.64 21.53 44.28
CA ARG A 206 11.00 21.66 45.61
C ARG A 206 10.45 20.31 46.09
N PRO A 207 10.30 20.11 47.41
CA PRO A 207 9.64 18.93 47.95
C PRO A 207 8.18 18.81 47.48
N TRP A 208 7.70 17.57 47.37
CA TRP A 208 6.30 17.27 47.09
C TRP A 208 5.41 17.62 48.27
N ILE A 209 4.36 18.39 48.01
CA ILE A 209 3.28 18.69 48.93
C ILE A 209 2.14 17.72 48.64
N ARG A 210 1.53 17.16 49.68
CA ARG A 210 0.39 16.25 49.60
C ARG A 210 -0.80 16.84 50.33
N VAL A 211 -1.95 16.88 49.67
CA VAL A 211 -3.20 17.37 50.24
C VAL A 211 -4.33 16.38 49.93
N PRO A 212 -5.24 16.11 50.88
CA PRO A 212 -6.38 15.24 50.63
C PRO A 212 -7.31 15.87 49.58
N MET A 213 -7.86 15.04 48.69
CA MET A 213 -8.91 15.46 47.77
C MET A 213 -10.28 15.18 48.37
N MET A 214 -11.18 16.15 48.25
CA MET A 214 -12.53 16.06 48.77
C MET A 214 -13.49 15.59 47.69
N GLN A 215 -14.30 14.58 48.00
CA GLN A 215 -15.35 14.13 47.09
C GLN A 215 -16.44 15.21 46.94
N THR A 216 -16.85 15.45 45.70
CA THR A 216 -17.96 16.33 45.34
C THR A 216 -19.08 15.48 44.70
N THR A 217 -19.87 16.03 43.77
CA THR A 217 -20.99 15.31 43.16
C THR A 217 -20.54 14.34 42.06
N ASN A 218 -21.30 13.26 41.83
CA ASN A 218 -21.11 12.34 40.70
C ASN A 218 -19.71 11.68 40.58
N GLY A 219 -19.05 11.40 41.71
CA GLY A 219 -17.75 10.71 41.74
C GLY A 219 -16.54 11.61 41.43
N TRP A 220 -16.73 12.93 41.40
CA TRP A 220 -15.64 13.89 41.31
C TRP A 220 -14.93 14.08 42.65
N TYR A 221 -13.63 14.33 42.59
CA TYR A 221 -12.80 14.70 43.72
C TYR A 221 -11.99 15.94 43.36
N GLU A 222 -11.87 16.89 44.30
CA GLU A 222 -11.17 18.15 44.06
C GLU A 222 -10.21 18.50 45.21
N ALA A 223 -9.10 19.16 44.86
CA ALA A 223 -8.17 19.74 45.83
C ALA A 223 -7.57 21.06 45.32
N PRO A 224 -7.28 22.04 46.20
CA PRO A 224 -6.64 23.28 45.82
C PRO A 224 -5.12 23.16 45.73
N ILE A 225 -4.52 23.91 44.81
CA ILE A 225 -3.10 24.30 44.86
C ILE A 225 -3.06 25.78 45.27
N PRO A 226 -2.26 26.17 46.29
CA PRO A 226 -2.18 27.57 46.73
C PRO A 226 -1.85 28.53 45.57
N PRO A 227 -2.46 29.72 45.52
CA PRO A 227 -2.14 30.72 44.50
C PRO A 227 -0.64 31.08 44.50
N GLN A 228 -0.06 31.20 43.30
CA GLN A 228 1.37 31.49 43.14
C GLN A 228 1.60 32.99 42.90
N THR A 229 2.64 33.56 43.47
CA THR A 229 2.96 35.01 43.34
C THR A 229 3.92 35.33 42.20
N ASN A 230 4.53 34.31 41.60
CA ASN A 230 5.46 34.40 40.47
C ASN A 230 5.09 33.35 39.40
N ALA A 231 5.56 33.55 38.18
CA ALA A 231 5.41 32.57 37.12
C ALA A 231 6.20 31.30 37.49
N VAL A 232 5.53 30.14 37.46
CA VAL A 232 6.11 28.87 37.92
C VAL A 232 5.39 27.70 37.27
N GLN A 233 6.15 26.67 36.89
CA GLN A 233 5.60 25.37 36.47
C GLN A 233 5.52 24.45 37.68
N ILE A 234 4.35 23.81 37.86
CA ILE A 234 4.05 22.89 38.95
C ILE A 234 3.71 21.54 38.35
N GLN A 235 4.41 20.50 38.79
CA GLN A 235 4.05 19.13 38.51
C GLN A 235 3.00 18.67 39.52
N TYR A 236 2.05 17.84 39.09
CA TYR A 236 1.09 17.22 39.99
C TYR A 236 0.63 15.85 39.50
N PHE A 237 0.09 15.04 40.41
CA PHE A 237 -0.62 13.79 40.11
C PHE A 237 -1.51 13.44 41.31
N VAL A 238 -2.48 12.55 41.09
CA VAL A 238 -3.36 12.03 42.15
C VAL A 238 -2.91 10.63 42.53
N GLU A 239 -2.79 10.35 43.82
CA GLU A 239 -2.59 9.03 44.42
C GLU A 239 -3.95 8.56 44.97
N GLY A 240 -4.36 7.34 44.67
CA GLY A 240 -5.57 6.75 45.23
C GLY A 240 -5.31 5.42 45.89
N LEU A 241 -5.85 5.24 47.08
CA LEU A 241 -5.91 3.97 47.79
C LEU A 241 -7.36 3.49 47.85
N ASP A 242 -7.58 2.21 47.63
CA ASP A 242 -8.85 1.56 47.90
C ASP A 242 -8.92 1.05 49.36
N ALA A 243 -10.01 0.36 49.71
CA ALA A 243 -10.21 -0.21 51.04
C ALA A 243 -9.18 -1.29 51.43
N PHE A 244 -8.43 -1.83 50.47
CA PHE A 244 -7.40 -2.87 50.67
C PHE A 244 -5.97 -2.36 50.48
N ASP A 245 -5.77 -1.04 50.46
CA ASP A 245 -4.48 -0.37 50.26
C ASP A 245 -3.83 -0.64 48.89
N ALA A 246 -4.61 -1.01 47.87
CA ALA A 246 -4.16 -1.04 46.49
C ALA A 246 -3.98 0.40 45.97
N LEU A 247 -2.74 0.71 45.57
CA LEU A 247 -2.34 2.04 45.09
C LEU A 247 -2.45 2.13 43.57
N SER A 248 -3.12 3.18 43.11
CA SER A 248 -3.10 3.62 41.71
C SER A 248 -2.86 5.13 41.62
N THR A 249 -2.45 5.61 40.45
CA THR A 249 -2.20 7.05 40.24
C THR A 249 -2.87 7.59 38.98
N SER A 250 -3.13 8.90 38.96
CA SER A 250 -3.61 9.63 37.80
C SER A 250 -2.71 10.84 37.49
N PRO A 251 -2.07 10.91 36.32
CA PRO A 251 -2.06 9.85 35.28
C PRO A 251 -1.22 8.63 35.74
N PRO A 252 -1.37 7.44 35.10
CA PRO A 252 -0.86 6.16 35.60
C PRO A 252 0.63 6.05 35.92
N GLY A 253 1.48 6.88 35.30
CA GLY A 253 2.92 6.95 35.58
C GLY A 253 3.30 7.77 36.82
N GLY A 254 2.33 8.32 37.56
CA GLY A 254 2.56 9.22 38.69
C GLY A 254 3.50 10.36 38.31
N THR A 255 4.65 10.46 39.00
CA THR A 255 5.70 11.43 38.66
C THR A 255 6.21 11.28 37.21
N ASN A 256 6.26 10.08 36.64
CA ASN A 256 6.71 9.85 35.26
C ASN A 256 5.72 10.30 34.19
N SER A 257 4.46 10.57 34.55
CA SER A 257 3.43 11.06 33.62
C SER A 257 3.65 12.50 33.18
N ARG A 258 4.50 13.25 33.90
CA ARG A 258 4.80 14.68 33.63
C ARG A 258 3.52 15.53 33.47
N ALA A 259 2.53 15.28 34.34
CA ALA A 259 1.35 16.14 34.45
C ALA A 259 1.75 17.49 35.05
N TYR A 260 1.61 18.55 34.26
CA TYR A 260 2.07 19.90 34.59
C TYR A 260 0.93 20.90 34.46
N LEU A 261 1.03 21.96 35.25
CA LEU A 261 0.40 23.24 35.01
C LEU A 261 1.46 24.33 35.07
N LYS A 262 1.18 25.49 34.46
CA LYS A 262 2.09 26.63 34.49
C LYS A 262 1.34 27.92 34.79
N VAL A 263 1.75 28.58 35.87
CA VAL A 263 1.27 29.92 36.22
C VAL A 263 2.01 30.94 35.37
N GLU A 264 1.29 31.78 34.65
CA GLU A 264 1.83 32.78 33.73
C GLU A 264 1.61 34.21 34.27
N SER A 265 2.55 35.10 33.97
CA SER A 265 2.43 36.53 34.29
C SER A 265 1.57 37.29 33.29
N THR A 266 1.56 36.85 32.03
CA THR A 266 0.79 37.45 30.94
C THR A 266 0.31 36.37 29.95
N ILE A 267 -0.79 36.66 29.26
CA ILE A 267 -1.27 35.84 28.15
C ILE A 267 -1.18 36.70 26.88
N PRO A 268 -0.39 36.32 25.87
CA PRO A 268 -0.28 37.08 24.62
C PRO A 268 -1.62 37.20 23.90
N ALA A 269 -1.88 38.34 23.25
CA ALA A 269 -2.98 38.51 22.29
C ALA A 269 -2.64 37.79 20.98
N ARG A 270 -3.62 37.15 20.32
CA ARG A 270 -3.36 36.22 19.22
C ARG A 270 -4.43 36.24 18.14
N ARG A 271 -4.01 35.92 16.91
CA ARG A 271 -4.85 35.81 15.71
C ARG A 271 -5.13 34.35 15.30
N VAL A 272 -4.45 33.39 15.94
CA VAL A 272 -4.53 31.95 15.72
C VAL A 272 -4.60 31.21 17.06
N PRO A 273 -5.11 29.96 17.11
CA PRO A 273 -5.17 29.16 18.33
C PRO A 273 -3.80 28.90 18.95
N VAL A 274 -3.78 28.51 20.22
CA VAL A 274 -2.55 28.27 21.00
C VAL A 274 -2.32 26.80 21.23
N LEU A 275 -1.08 26.36 21.10
CA LEU A 275 -0.65 25.09 21.69
C LEU A 275 0.52 25.34 22.63
N ARG A 276 0.39 24.90 23.89
CA ARG A 276 1.47 24.93 24.88
C ARG A 276 1.95 23.52 25.15
N ILE A 277 3.27 23.33 25.08
CA ILE A 277 3.93 22.09 25.49
C ILE A 277 4.59 22.35 26.84
N LEU A 278 4.08 21.71 27.90
CA LEU A 278 4.67 21.75 29.23
C LEU A 278 5.42 20.45 29.48
N ALA A 279 6.73 20.52 29.67
CA ALA A 279 7.59 19.36 29.89
C ALA A 279 8.67 19.67 30.93
N ASP A 280 9.41 18.64 31.36
CA ASP A 280 10.56 18.84 32.24
C ASP A 280 11.68 19.57 31.49
N ALA A 281 12.22 20.63 32.09
CA ALA A 281 13.22 21.47 31.46
C ALA A 281 14.56 20.73 31.23
N ARG A 282 14.94 19.81 32.13
CA ARG A 282 16.20 19.05 32.00
C ARG A 282 16.07 17.99 30.92
N GLU A 283 14.94 17.29 30.87
CA GLU A 283 14.66 16.30 29.81
C GLU A 283 14.60 16.98 28.44
N SER A 284 13.93 18.14 28.37
CA SER A 284 13.83 18.93 27.13
C SER A 284 15.20 19.42 26.65
N ALA A 285 16.06 19.89 27.56
CA ALA A 285 17.44 20.27 27.22
C ALA A 285 18.26 19.09 26.68
N GLY A 286 17.95 17.86 27.09
CA GLY A 286 18.57 16.64 26.59
C GLY A 286 18.25 16.28 25.13
N LEU A 287 17.32 16.99 24.47
CA LEU A 287 17.00 16.77 23.05
C LEU A 287 18.04 17.35 22.08
N MET A 288 18.75 18.41 22.50
CA MET A 288 19.62 19.20 21.62
C MET A 288 21.06 18.68 21.43
N PRO A 289 21.68 17.92 22.37
CA PRO A 289 23.02 17.38 22.15
C PRO A 289 23.12 16.54 20.88
N LEU A 290 24.23 16.67 20.14
CA LEU A 290 24.43 15.97 18.85
C LEU A 290 24.37 14.43 18.95
N THR A 291 24.62 13.87 20.14
CA THR A 291 24.51 12.43 20.43
C THR A 291 23.05 11.94 20.51
N ASN A 292 22.10 12.84 20.80
CA ASN A 292 20.68 12.53 20.96
C ASN A 292 19.78 13.25 19.94
N LEU A 293 20.33 14.16 19.13
CA LEU A 293 19.60 15.00 18.19
C LEU A 293 18.69 14.20 17.22
N LEU A 294 19.12 13.01 16.82
CA LEU A 294 18.40 12.12 15.90
C LEU A 294 17.38 11.20 16.57
N SER A 295 17.21 11.28 17.90
CA SER A 295 16.24 10.46 18.63
C SER A 295 14.81 10.73 18.15
N ASP A 296 14.05 9.66 17.94
CA ASP A 296 12.61 9.72 17.70
C ASP A 296 11.79 9.27 18.92
N ALA A 297 12.41 9.14 20.09
CA ALA A 297 11.69 8.85 21.34
C ALA A 297 10.87 10.06 21.79
N TYR A 298 9.60 9.82 22.12
CA TYR A 298 8.72 10.83 22.70
C TYR A 298 9.05 11.08 24.18
N LEU A 299 9.21 12.34 24.56
CA LEU A 299 9.26 12.78 25.94
C LEU A 299 7.83 13.02 26.47
N PRO A 300 7.51 12.56 27.69
CA PRO A 300 6.21 12.80 28.30
C PRO A 300 6.00 14.30 28.60
N CYS A 301 4.79 14.78 28.35
CA CYS A 301 4.42 16.19 28.55
C CYS A 301 2.92 16.37 28.83
N THR A 302 2.55 17.61 29.15
CA THR A 302 1.17 18.09 29.17
C THR A 302 0.96 19.11 28.07
N PHE A 303 -0.09 18.95 27.28
CA PHE A 303 -0.53 19.98 26.33
C PHE A 303 -1.64 20.83 26.90
N ILE A 304 -1.61 22.11 26.56
CA ILE A 304 -2.77 22.99 26.73
C ILE A 304 -3.15 23.52 25.35
N TRP A 305 -4.35 23.17 24.90
CA TRP A 305 -4.92 23.60 23.63
C TRP A 305 -5.85 24.80 23.84
N ASP A 306 -5.61 25.86 23.06
CA ASP A 306 -6.34 27.13 23.02
C ASP A 306 -6.59 27.76 24.40
N ASP A 307 -5.64 27.59 25.33
CA ASP A 307 -5.73 28.04 26.73
C ASP A 307 -6.99 27.52 27.47
N ARG A 308 -7.57 26.41 27.02
CA ARG A 308 -8.85 25.84 27.51
C ARG A 308 -8.78 24.38 27.87
N GLU A 309 -8.20 23.55 27.00
CA GLU A 309 -8.22 22.10 27.13
C GLU A 309 -6.85 21.61 27.60
N VAL A 310 -6.82 20.88 28.73
CA VAL A 310 -5.60 20.31 29.31
C VAL A 310 -5.55 18.83 28.95
N ILE A 311 -4.44 18.39 28.36
CA ILE A 311 -4.24 17.03 27.89
C ILE A 311 -2.97 16.47 28.54
N HIS A 312 -3.14 15.51 29.46
CA HIS A 312 -2.05 14.77 30.09
C HIS A 312 -1.71 13.49 29.34
N GLY A 313 -0.58 12.87 29.68
CA GLY A 313 -0.16 11.61 29.08
C GLY A 313 0.19 11.74 27.59
N ALA A 314 0.52 12.95 27.17
CA ALA A 314 0.89 13.26 25.80
C ALA A 314 2.41 13.18 25.62
N GLY A 315 2.87 13.10 24.38
CA GLY A 315 4.28 13.00 24.03
C GLY A 315 4.70 14.07 23.05
N PHE A 316 5.96 14.53 23.14
CA PHE A 316 6.57 15.34 22.09
C PHE A 316 8.01 14.93 21.79
N ARG A 317 8.48 15.19 20.58
CA ARG A 317 9.88 15.01 20.14
C ARG A 317 10.24 16.03 19.08
N LEU A 318 11.53 16.20 18.79
CA LEU A 318 11.96 17.04 17.68
C LEU A 318 11.49 16.48 16.33
N HIS A 319 11.16 17.38 15.39
CA HIS A 319 10.77 17.04 14.02
C HIS A 319 11.91 17.23 13.02
N GLY A 320 11.88 16.46 11.94
CA GLY A 320 12.74 16.58 10.78
C GLY A 320 14.10 15.90 10.95
N SER A 321 15.12 16.38 10.24
CA SER A 321 16.44 15.78 10.15
C SER A 321 17.47 16.46 11.07
N MET A 322 18.71 15.98 11.08
CA MET A 322 19.84 16.63 11.75
C MET A 322 20.00 18.12 11.41
N TRP A 323 19.54 18.59 10.25
CA TRP A 323 19.66 19.99 9.84
C TRP A 323 18.56 20.86 10.46
N SER A 324 17.31 20.40 10.41
CA SER A 324 16.18 21.16 10.98
C SER A 324 16.19 21.16 12.51
N ARG A 325 16.89 20.21 13.14
CA ARG A 325 16.92 20.04 14.59
C ARG A 325 17.98 20.86 15.34
N GLN A 326 19.00 21.39 14.65
CA GLN A 326 20.14 22.06 15.31
C GLN A 326 19.80 23.40 15.97
N ASN A 327 18.82 24.13 15.44
CA ASN A 327 18.50 25.46 15.91
C ASN A 327 17.36 25.42 16.93
N GLN A 328 17.71 25.61 18.20
CA GLN A 328 16.75 25.56 19.31
C GLN A 328 15.58 26.54 19.12
N ASP A 329 15.79 27.74 18.60
CA ASP A 329 14.79 28.82 18.54
C ASP A 329 13.64 28.55 17.54
N SER A 330 13.86 27.59 16.63
CA SER A 330 12.98 27.39 15.47
C SER A 330 12.90 25.95 14.99
N VAL A 331 13.40 25.00 15.78
CA VAL A 331 13.12 23.57 15.58
C VAL A 331 11.62 23.29 15.73
N GLY A 332 11.11 22.40 14.90
CA GLY A 332 9.74 21.89 14.96
C GLY A 332 9.59 20.65 15.84
N PHE A 333 8.35 20.19 16.03
CA PHE A 333 8.05 19.05 16.91
C PHE A 333 7.06 18.08 16.29
N ASN A 334 7.26 16.79 16.54
CA ASN A 334 6.19 15.80 16.40
C ASN A 334 5.55 15.62 17.76
N VAL A 335 4.22 15.60 17.76
CA VAL A 335 3.39 15.53 18.96
C VAL A 335 2.51 14.29 18.88
N GLN A 336 2.34 13.62 20.02
CA GLN A 336 1.49 12.45 20.21
C GLN A 336 0.45 12.75 21.30
N PHE A 337 -0.82 12.47 20.99
CA PHE A 337 -1.94 12.59 21.93
C PHE A 337 -2.35 11.20 22.44
N PRO A 338 -2.80 11.08 23.71
CA PRO A 338 -3.39 9.84 24.18
C PRO A 338 -4.69 9.54 23.41
N ALA A 339 -4.98 8.26 23.17
CA ALA A 339 -6.12 7.84 22.36
C ALA A 339 -7.48 8.39 22.84
N GLY A 340 -7.65 8.60 24.16
CA GLY A 340 -8.87 9.16 24.74
C GLY A 340 -9.07 10.66 24.54
N ASN A 341 -8.00 11.41 24.21
CA ASN A 341 -8.03 12.86 24.02
C ASN A 341 -7.32 13.24 22.72
N ALA A 342 -7.80 12.69 21.60
CA ALA A 342 -7.27 12.99 20.28
C ALA A 342 -7.50 14.46 19.89
N TYR A 343 -6.57 15.04 19.14
CA TYR A 343 -6.70 16.40 18.61
C TYR A 343 -7.92 16.51 17.68
N LYS A 344 -8.78 17.50 17.96
CA LYS A 344 -10.10 17.67 17.34
C LYS A 344 -10.96 16.39 17.37
N GLY A 345 -10.74 15.53 18.35
CA GLY A 345 -11.47 14.27 18.55
C GLY A 345 -11.12 13.13 17.61
N ILE A 346 -10.16 13.30 16.69
CA ILE A 346 -9.86 12.29 15.67
C ILE A 346 -8.35 11.98 15.50
N ARG A 347 -7.44 12.93 15.69
CA ARG A 347 -6.01 12.73 15.39
C ARG A 347 -5.16 12.46 16.63
N THR A 348 -4.39 11.37 16.62
CA THR A 348 -3.48 11.01 17.72
C THR A 348 -2.06 11.55 17.55
N GLY A 349 -1.77 12.26 16.45
CA GLY A 349 -0.48 12.93 16.26
C GLY A 349 -0.57 14.15 15.35
N MET A 350 0.45 15.01 15.45
CA MET A 350 0.62 16.18 14.58
C MET A 350 2.10 16.53 14.40
N ILE A 351 2.43 17.14 13.26
CA ILE A 351 3.74 17.73 13.00
C ILE A 351 3.62 19.24 13.11
N LEU A 352 4.52 19.87 13.85
CA LEU A 352 4.58 21.31 14.08
C LEU A 352 5.87 21.85 13.47
N ARG A 353 5.78 22.67 12.42
CA ARG A 353 6.94 23.36 11.83
C ARG A 353 6.97 24.83 12.22
N ARG A 354 8.16 25.33 12.52
CA ARG A 354 8.43 26.71 12.98
C ARG A 354 9.15 27.57 11.93
N ARG A 355 9.37 27.01 10.74
CA ARG A 355 10.03 27.63 9.58
C ARG A 355 9.28 27.28 8.30
N ASP A 356 9.60 28.01 7.23
CA ASP A 356 9.19 27.70 5.85
C ASP A 356 7.66 27.60 5.70
N HIS A 357 6.95 28.54 6.32
CA HIS A 357 5.49 28.56 6.38
C HIS A 357 4.83 28.75 5.00
N GLY A 358 5.53 29.33 4.04
CA GLY A 358 5.00 29.61 2.69
C GLY A 358 4.75 28.37 1.83
N GLU A 359 5.23 27.18 2.24
CA GLU A 359 4.92 25.92 1.54
C GLU A 359 3.39 25.69 1.51
N ILE A 360 2.65 26.22 2.49
CA ILE A 360 1.18 26.19 2.50
C ILE A 360 0.56 26.76 1.22
N VAL A 361 1.21 27.72 0.56
CA VAL A 361 0.75 28.30 -0.71
C VAL A 361 0.81 27.24 -1.83
N CYS A 362 1.88 26.45 -1.89
CA CYS A 362 2.01 25.35 -2.85
C CYS A 362 1.01 24.24 -2.56
N ARG A 363 0.84 23.88 -1.28
CA ARG A 363 -0.15 22.89 -0.84
C ARG A 363 -1.58 23.33 -1.11
N HIS A 364 -1.87 24.63 -0.98
CA HIS A 364 -3.18 25.18 -1.33
C HIS A 364 -3.47 25.01 -2.82
N ILE A 365 -2.51 25.33 -3.69
CA ILE A 365 -2.64 25.12 -5.14
C ILE A 365 -2.92 23.64 -5.41
N LEU A 366 -2.12 22.74 -4.82
CA LEU A 366 -2.25 21.29 -4.97
C LEU A 366 -3.66 20.81 -4.59
N ALA A 367 -4.14 21.16 -3.39
CA ALA A 367 -5.40 20.69 -2.84
C ALA A 367 -6.66 21.24 -3.53
N ASN A 368 -6.54 22.29 -4.35
CA ASN A 368 -7.69 22.97 -4.96
C ASN A 368 -7.69 22.99 -6.49
N GLY A 369 -6.62 22.56 -7.17
CA GLY A 369 -6.52 22.70 -8.63
C GLY A 369 -6.77 21.45 -9.46
N THR A 370 -6.44 20.27 -8.94
CA THR A 370 -6.72 18.97 -9.58
C THR A 370 -7.17 17.97 -8.51
N ASP A 371 -7.78 16.86 -8.92
CA ASP A 371 -8.15 15.69 -8.10
C ASP A 371 -6.93 14.87 -7.67
N VAL A 372 -5.92 15.55 -7.11
CA VAL A 372 -4.70 14.94 -6.58
C VAL A 372 -4.83 14.77 -5.07
N MET A 373 -4.26 13.69 -4.56
CA MET A 373 -4.17 13.47 -3.12
C MET A 373 -3.31 14.55 -2.46
N GLY A 374 -3.91 15.31 -1.55
CA GLY A 374 -3.25 16.38 -0.82
C GLY A 374 -3.66 16.39 0.64
N ASN A 375 -2.80 17.00 1.47
CA ASN A 375 -3.03 17.18 2.90
C ASN A 375 -3.35 18.64 3.20
N TYR A 376 -4.03 18.87 4.32
CA TYR A 376 -4.33 20.21 4.81
C TYR A 376 -3.33 20.62 5.90
N ASP A 377 -3.00 21.91 5.90
CA ASP A 377 -2.15 22.53 6.91
C ASP A 377 -2.95 23.61 7.66
N GLU A 378 -2.58 23.88 8.89
CA GLU A 378 -3.17 24.95 9.72
C GLU A 378 -2.07 25.81 10.37
N PHE A 379 -2.45 26.98 10.91
CA PHE A 379 -1.57 27.82 11.71
C PHE A 379 -2.00 27.86 13.18
N LEU A 380 -1.03 27.80 14.08
CA LEU A 380 -1.21 28.03 15.51
C LEU A 380 -0.04 28.84 16.08
N TYR A 381 -0.19 29.35 17.29
CA TYR A 381 0.89 29.93 18.06
C TYR A 381 1.42 28.89 19.05
N LEU A 382 2.67 28.47 18.85
CA LEU A 382 3.33 27.44 19.64
C LEU A 382 4.12 28.06 20.79
N ILE A 383 3.97 27.50 21.99
CA ILE A 383 4.82 27.76 23.16
C ILE A 383 5.45 26.42 23.58
N THR A 384 6.78 26.37 23.61
CA THR A 384 7.53 25.11 23.83
C THR A 384 8.31 25.15 25.13
N PRO A 385 8.82 23.99 25.62
CA PRO A 385 9.73 23.97 26.76
C PRO A 385 11.16 24.44 26.43
N LEU A 386 11.49 24.63 25.14
CA LEU A 386 12.80 25.13 24.73
C LEU A 386 12.83 26.66 24.80
N GLN A 387 13.83 27.18 25.52
CA GLN A 387 14.02 28.62 25.65
C GLN A 387 14.19 29.27 24.27
N GLY A 388 13.49 30.38 24.02
CA GLY A 388 13.54 31.11 22.75
C GLY A 388 12.62 30.58 21.65
N ASN A 389 12.09 29.35 21.78
CA ASN A 389 11.22 28.75 20.76
C ASN A 389 9.74 28.95 21.09
N ALA A 390 9.22 30.11 20.69
CA ALA A 390 7.79 30.43 20.71
C ALA A 390 7.40 31.32 19.50
N GLY A 391 6.20 31.13 18.96
CA GLY A 391 5.69 31.91 17.84
C GLY A 391 4.78 31.11 16.91
N ILE A 392 4.49 31.66 15.73
CA ILE A 392 3.68 30.99 14.71
C ILE A 392 4.30 29.65 14.28
N ALA A 393 3.49 28.61 14.24
CA ALA A 393 3.85 27.30 13.71
C ALA A 393 2.79 26.84 12.70
N ARG A 394 3.25 26.15 11.66
CA ARG A 394 2.41 25.43 10.71
C ARG A 394 2.20 24.01 11.20
N VAL A 395 0.94 23.62 11.36
CA VAL A 395 0.51 22.25 11.64
C VAL A 395 0.43 21.49 10.33
N ILE A 396 1.09 20.35 10.27
CA ILE A 396 1.08 19.45 9.12
C ILE A 396 0.53 18.12 9.60
N PHE A 397 -0.44 17.58 8.86
CA PHE A 397 -0.88 16.19 9.02
C PHE A 397 -0.07 15.32 8.05
N GLY A 398 0.50 14.22 8.55
CA GLY A 398 1.36 13.35 7.75
C GLY A 398 0.60 12.64 6.63
N ASN A 399 1.27 12.36 5.50
CA ASN A 399 0.69 11.59 4.39
C ASN A 399 0.60 10.09 4.69
N ASP A 400 0.90 9.69 5.91
CA ASP A 400 0.86 8.34 6.47
C ASP A 400 -0.21 8.21 7.58
N ASP A 401 -0.94 9.29 7.86
CA ASP A 401 -2.04 9.33 8.80
C ASP A 401 -3.23 8.48 8.32
N ASP A 402 -3.76 7.61 9.18
CA ASP A 402 -4.81 6.65 8.84
C ASP A 402 -6.12 7.32 8.41
N ILE A 403 -6.47 8.47 8.99
CA ILE A 403 -7.68 9.22 8.60
C ILE A 403 -7.51 9.74 7.19
N TRP A 404 -6.36 10.35 6.90
CA TRP A 404 -6.08 10.86 5.57
C TRP A 404 -6.08 9.75 4.52
N LEU A 405 -5.37 8.64 4.78
CA LEU A 405 -5.29 7.50 3.86
C LEU A 405 -6.67 6.89 3.61
N ARG A 406 -7.43 6.58 4.66
CA ARG A 406 -8.77 6.01 4.51
C ARG A 406 -9.71 6.94 3.76
N SER A 407 -9.62 8.25 4.01
CA SER A 407 -10.43 9.23 3.25
C SER A 407 -10.04 9.30 1.77
N SER A 408 -8.76 9.06 1.46
CA SER A 408 -8.23 9.09 0.08
C SER A 408 -8.52 7.80 -0.70
N PHE A 409 -8.77 6.69 0.00
CA PHE A 409 -8.93 5.36 -0.60
C PHE A 409 -10.25 4.68 -0.19
N ASN A 410 -11.34 5.43 -0.02
CA ASN A 410 -12.69 4.89 0.24
C ASN A 410 -12.78 3.93 1.44
N GLY A 411 -12.02 4.21 2.50
CA GLY A 411 -11.93 3.38 3.70
C GLY A 411 -10.92 2.24 3.61
N GLU A 412 -10.34 2.01 2.43
CA GLU A 412 -9.28 1.05 2.24
C GLU A 412 -7.94 1.55 2.78
N ASN A 413 -7.02 0.60 2.85
CA ASN A 413 -5.99 0.57 3.84
C ASN A 413 -4.66 0.54 3.07
N ALA A 414 -4.09 1.72 2.78
CA ALA A 414 -2.91 1.87 1.92
C ALA A 414 -1.57 1.81 2.68
N GLN A 415 -0.56 1.22 2.05
CA GLN A 415 0.83 1.25 2.51
C GLN A 415 1.55 2.47 1.96
N VAL A 416 2.31 3.15 2.81
CA VAL A 416 3.04 4.38 2.47
C VAL A 416 4.52 4.15 2.64
N PHE A 417 5.29 4.62 1.67
CA PHE A 417 6.74 4.69 1.69
C PHE A 417 7.20 6.13 1.65
N LYS A 418 8.40 6.38 2.18
CA LYS A 418 9.12 7.65 2.11
C LYS A 418 10.51 7.42 1.57
N MET A 419 10.84 8.11 0.48
CA MET A 419 12.19 8.18 -0.03
C MET A 419 13.04 9.02 0.91
N GLU A 420 14.13 8.42 1.40
CA GLU A 420 15.10 9.09 2.25
C GLU A 420 16.46 9.05 1.60
N GLY A 421 17.17 10.16 1.70
CA GLY A 421 18.54 10.17 1.24
C GLY A 421 19.49 9.55 2.27
N ILE A 422 20.55 8.93 1.76
CA ILE A 422 21.45 8.11 2.56
C ILE A 422 22.55 8.98 3.18
N ARG A 423 22.64 8.95 4.51
CA ARG A 423 23.57 9.77 5.31
C ARG A 423 24.69 8.93 5.90
N GLU A 424 25.85 9.55 6.07
CA GLU A 424 27.05 8.84 6.52
C GLU A 424 27.67 9.41 7.79
N PHE A 425 27.66 8.68 8.91
CA PHE A 425 28.39 9.13 10.11
C PHE A 425 29.90 9.23 9.86
N THR A 426 30.48 10.37 10.23
CA THR A 426 31.90 10.66 10.01
C THR A 426 32.73 10.65 11.29
N THR A 427 32.09 10.82 12.46
CA THR A 427 32.77 10.90 13.76
C THR A 427 31.87 10.50 14.93
N SER A 428 32.45 10.37 16.12
CA SER A 428 31.79 10.06 17.38
C SER A 428 32.12 11.10 18.47
N ASP A 429 31.34 11.11 19.54
CA ASP A 429 31.47 12.02 20.68
C ASP A 429 32.85 12.01 21.35
N ASN A 430 33.58 10.90 21.24
CA ASN A 430 34.91 10.72 21.82
C ASN A 430 35.99 10.39 20.79
N ASN A 431 35.70 10.51 19.49
CA ASN A 431 36.60 10.16 18.38
C ASN A 431 37.09 8.70 18.39
N THR A 432 36.31 7.77 18.94
CA THR A 432 36.59 6.33 18.90
C THR A 432 35.48 5.56 18.17
N ALA A 433 35.80 4.35 17.67
CA ALA A 433 34.82 3.44 17.06
C ALA A 433 33.66 3.09 18.00
N GLU A 434 33.91 3.06 19.32
CA GLU A 434 32.92 2.72 20.35
C GLU A 434 32.15 3.93 20.90
N GLY A 435 32.42 5.14 20.43
CA GLY A 435 31.69 6.35 20.83
C GLY A 435 30.27 6.40 20.25
N TYR A 436 29.44 7.29 20.79
CA TYR A 436 28.15 7.63 20.20
C TYR A 436 28.36 8.42 18.90
N LYS A 437 27.69 8.00 17.84
CA LYS A 437 27.84 8.61 16.52
C LYS A 437 27.18 9.98 16.54
N LEU A 438 27.91 11.00 16.08
CA LEU A 438 27.40 12.38 16.11
C LEU A 438 26.52 12.64 14.89
N ALA A 439 25.39 13.33 15.11
CA ALA A 439 24.51 13.76 14.03
C ALA A 439 25.17 14.74 13.04
N MET A 440 26.29 15.36 13.43
CA MET A 440 27.12 16.27 12.64
C MET A 440 28.61 16.19 13.03
N PRO A 441 29.54 16.41 12.09
CA PRO A 441 29.31 16.48 10.65
C PRO A 441 28.88 15.12 10.07
N ILE A 442 28.10 15.13 8.99
CA ILE A 442 27.56 13.92 8.38
C ILE A 442 27.72 13.96 6.85
N GLY A 443 28.13 12.82 6.27
CA GLY A 443 28.26 12.63 4.82
C GLY A 443 26.91 12.35 4.15
N TRP A 444 26.95 12.32 2.81
CA TRP A 444 25.77 12.21 1.96
C TRP A 444 26.10 11.48 0.67
N ILE A 445 25.28 10.48 0.33
CA ILE A 445 25.39 9.76 -0.94
C ILE A 445 24.46 10.42 -1.97
N GLN A 446 25.07 11.09 -2.96
CA GLN A 446 24.33 11.80 -4.01
C GLN A 446 23.81 10.89 -5.13
N ALA A 447 24.43 9.73 -5.35
CA ALA A 447 24.22 8.91 -6.53
C ALA A 447 23.37 7.67 -6.23
N PHE A 448 22.07 7.85 -6.00
CA PHE A 448 21.12 6.74 -6.05
C PHE A 448 19.77 7.19 -6.65
N ASP A 449 19.05 6.23 -7.24
CA ASP A 449 17.79 6.44 -7.94
C ASP A 449 16.96 5.16 -7.77
N PRO A 450 15.61 5.19 -7.66
CA PRO A 450 14.81 3.98 -7.70
C PRO A 450 15.06 3.19 -8.97
N GLN A 451 15.67 2.01 -8.82
CA GLN A 451 16.05 1.10 -9.90
C GLN A 451 16.14 -0.35 -9.40
N ASN A 452 16.30 -1.30 -10.32
CA ASN A 452 16.44 -2.71 -9.99
C ASN A 452 17.68 -2.99 -9.12
N GLN A 453 17.48 -3.51 -7.90
CA GLN A 453 18.53 -3.97 -6.99
C GLN A 453 18.39 -5.47 -6.65
N GLY A 454 17.55 -6.19 -7.42
CA GLY A 454 17.19 -7.58 -7.15
C GLY A 454 15.87 -7.70 -6.39
N ASP A 455 15.64 -8.88 -5.81
CA ASP A 455 14.40 -9.24 -5.10
C ASP A 455 14.52 -9.17 -3.58
N ASP A 456 15.73 -8.95 -3.06
CA ASP A 456 15.96 -8.80 -1.64
C ASP A 456 15.48 -7.41 -1.17
N LYS A 457 14.40 -7.40 -0.37
CA LYS A 457 13.82 -6.18 0.22
C LYS A 457 14.81 -5.39 1.07
N GLU A 458 15.81 -6.04 1.66
CA GLU A 458 16.77 -5.34 2.52
C GLU A 458 17.65 -4.38 1.71
N GLN A 459 17.83 -4.59 0.39
CA GLN A 459 18.55 -3.66 -0.48
C GLN A 459 17.85 -2.30 -0.64
N TYR A 460 16.53 -2.25 -0.42
CA TYR A 460 15.70 -1.07 -0.68
C TYR A 460 15.43 -0.23 0.58
N ARG A 461 15.66 -0.78 1.77
CA ARG A 461 15.19 -0.21 3.05
C ARG A 461 15.84 1.12 3.41
N TRP A 462 17.04 1.44 2.94
CA TRP A 462 17.80 2.61 3.42
C TRP A 462 17.48 3.86 2.60
N SER A 463 17.18 3.66 1.32
CA SER A 463 16.69 4.69 0.41
C SER A 463 15.18 4.88 0.49
N THR A 464 14.45 3.89 1.00
CA THR A 464 12.99 3.91 1.03
C THR A 464 12.45 3.25 2.29
N LEU A 465 11.93 4.07 3.19
CA LEU A 465 11.34 3.66 4.44
C LEU A 465 9.84 3.40 4.24
N ILE A 466 9.35 2.26 4.68
CA ILE A 466 7.91 2.14 4.99
C ILE A 466 7.58 3.21 6.05
N SER A 467 6.47 3.94 5.96
CA SER A 467 6.07 4.96 6.94
C SER A 467 4.98 4.46 7.90
N ASN A 468 4.04 3.67 7.39
CA ASN A 468 2.96 3.04 8.15
C ASN A 468 2.95 1.51 7.94
N ARG A 469 2.19 0.75 8.74
CA ARG A 469 2.03 -0.71 8.56
C ARG A 469 3.35 -1.49 8.53
N ARG A 470 4.32 -1.06 9.34
CA ARG A 470 5.67 -1.64 9.36
C ARG A 470 5.68 -3.14 9.64
N GLY A 471 4.67 -3.64 10.37
CA GLY A 471 4.47 -5.07 10.63
C GLY A 471 4.21 -5.96 9.41
N GLN A 472 3.87 -5.39 8.25
CA GLN A 472 3.76 -6.13 6.98
C GLN A 472 5.14 -6.38 6.35
N ASP A 473 6.04 -5.40 6.47
CA ASP A 473 7.40 -5.45 5.94
C ASP A 473 7.50 -5.89 4.46
N ASP A 474 6.54 -5.42 3.66
CA ASP A 474 6.39 -5.75 2.25
C ASP A 474 6.92 -4.61 1.38
N TYR A 475 7.86 -4.92 0.50
CA TYR A 475 8.45 -4.01 -0.48
C TYR A 475 8.09 -4.39 -1.93
N SER A 476 7.32 -5.47 -2.15
CA SER A 476 7.08 -6.08 -3.47
C SER A 476 6.64 -5.06 -4.54
N ARG A 477 5.70 -4.17 -4.19
CA ARG A 477 5.20 -3.13 -5.10
C ARG A 477 6.27 -2.09 -5.44
N TYR A 478 7.04 -1.65 -4.45
CA TYR A 478 8.16 -0.73 -4.70
C TYR A 478 9.24 -1.39 -5.57
N ILE A 479 9.59 -2.65 -5.30
CA ILE A 479 10.56 -3.43 -6.09
C ILE A 479 10.08 -3.55 -7.54
N ALA A 480 8.81 -3.85 -7.78
CA ALA A 480 8.23 -3.93 -9.11
C ALA A 480 8.39 -2.60 -9.88
N MET A 481 8.06 -1.47 -9.24
CA MET A 481 8.28 -0.14 -9.83
C MET A 481 9.75 0.12 -10.12
N ALA A 482 10.64 -0.16 -9.17
CA ALA A 482 12.08 0.05 -9.32
C ALA A 482 12.65 -0.77 -10.50
N LYS A 483 12.16 -2.00 -10.71
CA LYS A 483 12.50 -2.82 -11.89
C LYS A 483 12.04 -2.19 -13.19
N VAL A 484 10.79 -1.73 -13.26
CA VAL A 484 10.24 -1.04 -14.45
C VAL A 484 11.01 0.24 -14.75
N TRP A 485 11.34 1.03 -13.74
CA TRP A 485 12.09 2.28 -13.89
C TRP A 485 13.53 2.06 -14.37
N GLY A 486 14.07 0.85 -14.21
CA GLY A 486 15.34 0.44 -14.84
C GLY A 486 15.27 0.28 -16.36
N LEU A 487 14.08 0.16 -16.96
CA LEU A 487 13.89 -0.02 -18.40
C LEU A 487 14.06 1.30 -19.19
N THR A 488 14.07 1.19 -20.52
CA THR A 488 14.14 2.32 -21.45
C THR A 488 13.25 2.09 -22.69
N GLY A 489 12.98 3.15 -23.45
CA GLY A 489 12.30 3.08 -24.75
C GLY A 489 10.92 2.45 -24.71
N ALA A 490 10.60 1.63 -25.72
CA ALA A 490 9.30 0.97 -25.86
C ALA A 490 8.99 0.02 -24.70
N ASN A 491 10.00 -0.68 -24.18
CA ASN A 491 9.83 -1.59 -23.04
C ASN A 491 9.40 -0.82 -21.78
N LEU A 492 9.99 0.35 -21.53
CA LEU A 492 9.56 1.23 -20.45
C LEU A 492 8.12 1.72 -20.67
N GLN A 493 7.80 2.19 -21.88
CA GLN A 493 6.46 2.67 -22.21
C GLN A 493 5.38 1.60 -22.01
N GLN A 494 5.67 0.35 -22.36
CA GLN A 494 4.71 -0.74 -22.21
C GLN A 494 4.52 -1.15 -20.73
N ALA A 495 5.58 -1.10 -19.91
CA ALA A 495 5.55 -1.60 -18.54
C ALA A 495 5.07 -0.58 -17.50
N VAL A 496 5.23 0.73 -17.75
CA VAL A 496 4.86 1.83 -16.83
C VAL A 496 3.42 1.74 -16.29
N PRO A 497 2.38 1.47 -17.11
CA PRO A 497 1.00 1.42 -16.63
C PRO A 497 0.74 0.32 -15.58
N GLY A 498 1.62 -0.68 -15.48
CA GLY A 498 1.50 -1.78 -14.49
C GLY A 498 2.03 -1.44 -13.10
N VAL A 499 2.72 -0.30 -12.91
CA VAL A 499 3.36 0.06 -11.63
C VAL A 499 3.06 1.47 -11.13
N MET A 500 2.59 2.38 -12.00
CA MET A 500 2.34 3.77 -11.63
C MET A 500 1.18 4.39 -12.41
N ASP A 501 0.49 5.32 -11.77
CA ASP A 501 -0.54 6.17 -12.39
C ASP A 501 0.10 7.45 -12.97
N VAL A 502 0.47 7.42 -14.26
CA VAL A 502 1.23 8.52 -14.88
C VAL A 502 0.56 9.88 -14.76
N GLU A 503 -0.78 9.93 -14.69
CA GLU A 503 -1.50 11.18 -14.53
C GLU A 503 -1.37 11.75 -13.12
N GLN A 504 -1.55 10.94 -12.08
CA GLN A 504 -1.32 11.36 -10.69
C GLN A 504 0.15 11.77 -10.46
N TRP A 505 1.09 11.07 -11.09
CA TRP A 505 2.49 11.48 -11.12
C TRP A 505 2.71 12.80 -11.85
N SER A 506 2.06 13.00 -12.99
CA SER A 506 2.12 14.26 -13.71
C SER A 506 1.60 15.42 -12.86
N LYS A 507 0.51 15.26 -12.09
CA LYS A 507 -0.05 16.29 -11.21
C LYS A 507 0.95 16.77 -10.15
N ILE A 508 1.57 15.85 -9.41
CA ILE A 508 2.53 16.20 -8.36
C ILE A 508 3.79 16.85 -8.94
N PHE A 509 4.42 16.23 -9.93
CA PHE A 509 5.71 16.70 -10.43
C PHE A 509 5.60 17.95 -11.31
N SER A 510 4.49 18.12 -12.03
CA SER A 510 4.24 19.37 -12.75
C SER A 510 4.05 20.54 -11.80
N LEU A 511 3.31 20.36 -10.70
CA LEU A 511 3.17 21.40 -9.70
C LEU A 511 4.49 21.66 -8.96
N GLN A 512 5.28 20.63 -8.64
CA GLN A 512 6.63 20.79 -8.09
C GLN A 512 7.49 21.70 -8.98
N ALA A 513 7.48 21.45 -10.29
CA ALA A 513 8.23 22.24 -11.27
C ALA A 513 7.66 23.65 -11.46
N LEU A 514 6.34 23.83 -11.40
CA LEU A 514 5.69 25.15 -11.43
C LEU A 514 6.03 25.96 -10.18
N CYS A 515 5.94 25.36 -8.99
CA CYS A 515 6.31 26.01 -7.75
C CYS A 515 7.83 26.22 -7.58
N GLY A 516 8.67 25.75 -8.52
CA GLY A 516 10.11 25.98 -8.48
C GLY A 516 10.77 25.40 -7.24
N VAL A 517 10.34 24.20 -6.84
CA VAL A 517 10.81 23.53 -5.62
C VAL A 517 12.19 22.93 -5.84
N ALA A 518 13.16 23.31 -5.01
CA ALA A 518 14.51 22.72 -4.97
C ALA A 518 14.62 21.61 -3.92
N ASP A 519 15.77 20.94 -3.82
CA ASP A 519 16.06 19.88 -2.83
C ASP A 519 15.05 18.70 -2.83
N VAL A 520 14.73 18.14 -4.00
CA VAL A 520 13.69 17.10 -4.19
C VAL A 520 14.10 16.05 -5.24
N TYR A 521 13.45 14.88 -5.26
CA TYR A 521 13.81 13.71 -6.08
C TYR A 521 14.06 13.92 -7.59
N THR A 522 13.69 15.05 -8.20
CA THR A 522 14.00 15.35 -9.61
C THR A 522 14.90 16.57 -9.81
N ILE A 523 15.30 17.21 -8.71
CA ILE A 523 16.07 18.44 -8.64
C ILE A 523 17.08 18.33 -7.49
N GLU A 524 18.36 18.30 -7.83
CA GLU A 524 19.51 18.26 -6.90
C GLU A 524 19.72 16.93 -6.15
N ASN A 525 18.72 16.45 -5.40
CA ASN A 525 18.92 15.42 -4.37
C ASN A 525 17.88 14.29 -4.41
N PRO A 526 18.28 13.00 -4.28
CA PRO A 526 17.39 11.84 -4.31
C PRO A 526 16.63 11.64 -2.99
N HIS A 527 15.74 12.57 -2.62
CA HIS A 527 14.90 12.48 -1.42
C HIS A 527 13.61 13.30 -1.57
N ASN A 528 12.84 13.46 -0.50
CA ASN A 528 11.63 14.29 -0.47
C ASN A 528 10.53 13.85 -1.47
N LEU A 529 10.33 12.53 -1.56
CA LEU A 529 9.21 11.91 -2.26
C LEU A 529 8.55 10.85 -1.38
N GLY A 530 7.22 10.90 -1.24
CA GLY A 530 6.45 9.81 -0.66
C GLY A 530 5.79 8.96 -1.73
N TYR A 531 5.40 7.73 -1.38
CA TYR A 531 4.66 6.83 -2.25
C TYR A 531 3.50 6.22 -1.48
N ALA A 532 2.31 6.12 -2.07
CA ALA A 532 1.21 5.32 -1.56
C ALA A 532 0.92 4.17 -2.52
N VAL A 533 0.78 2.95 -2.01
CA VAL A 533 0.26 1.83 -2.78
C VAL A 533 -1.26 1.93 -2.80
N ARG A 534 -1.84 2.19 -3.98
CA ARG A 534 -3.29 2.25 -4.15
C ARG A 534 -3.89 0.85 -3.94
N PRO A 535 -4.78 0.65 -2.95
CA PRO A 535 -5.30 -0.69 -2.63
C PRO A 535 -6.05 -1.38 -3.77
N SER A 536 -6.77 -0.63 -4.61
CA SER A 536 -7.66 -1.19 -5.64
C SER A 536 -6.95 -1.90 -6.79
N ASP A 537 -5.71 -1.53 -7.09
CA ASP A 537 -4.96 -2.06 -8.24
C ASP A 537 -3.44 -2.23 -7.99
N GLY A 538 -2.94 -1.81 -6.83
CA GLY A 538 -1.54 -1.94 -6.44
C GLY A 538 -0.59 -0.95 -7.11
N LEU A 539 -1.09 0.07 -7.83
CA LEU A 539 -0.23 1.09 -8.44
C LEU A 539 0.36 2.03 -7.38
N LEU A 540 1.60 2.47 -7.58
CA LEU A 540 2.20 3.49 -6.72
C LEU A 540 1.76 4.88 -7.15
N LEU A 541 1.29 5.67 -6.19
CA LEU A 541 0.93 7.07 -6.32
C LEU A 541 1.97 7.93 -5.60
N PRO A 542 2.41 9.06 -6.17
CA PRO A 542 3.37 9.93 -5.52
C PRO A 542 2.67 10.82 -4.51
N LEU A 543 3.35 11.07 -3.41
CA LEU A 543 2.88 11.98 -2.36
C LEU A 543 3.85 13.15 -2.24
N GLN A 544 3.30 14.35 -2.10
CA GLN A 544 4.09 15.55 -1.82
C GLN A 544 4.78 15.41 -0.47
N ASN A 545 6.10 15.50 -0.42
CA ASN A 545 6.84 15.47 0.84
C ASN A 545 7.88 16.60 0.88
N ASP A 546 7.83 17.42 1.92
CA ASP A 546 8.83 18.44 2.27
C ASP A 546 9.23 19.39 1.14
N TRP A 547 8.31 20.28 0.72
CA TRP A 547 8.59 21.29 -0.31
C TRP A 547 8.97 22.64 0.30
N SER A 548 9.81 22.65 1.34
CA SER A 548 10.20 23.88 2.06
C SER A 548 11.02 24.85 1.20
N PHE A 549 11.66 24.38 0.12
CA PHE A 549 12.44 25.19 -0.82
C PHE A 549 11.60 25.63 -2.02
N TYR A 550 10.42 26.19 -1.76
CA TYR A 550 9.46 26.66 -2.75
C TYR A 550 9.85 28.02 -3.36
N PHE A 551 9.45 28.25 -4.62
CA PHE A 551 9.66 29.48 -5.39
C PHE A 551 11.13 29.95 -5.45
N GLN A 552 12.10 29.03 -5.35
CA GLN A 552 13.53 29.36 -5.31
C GLN A 552 14.21 29.22 -6.68
N LEU A 553 13.80 28.22 -7.46
CA LEU A 553 14.39 27.96 -8.77
C LEU A 553 14.03 29.06 -9.78
N SER A 554 14.89 29.31 -10.76
CA SER A 554 14.60 30.27 -11.83
C SER A 554 13.25 30.00 -12.50
N THR A 555 12.49 31.05 -12.80
CA THR A 555 11.20 30.99 -13.49
C THR A 555 11.32 30.39 -14.90
N SER A 556 12.53 30.27 -15.44
CA SER A 556 12.86 29.64 -16.72
C SER A 556 13.49 28.24 -16.65
N GLN A 557 13.57 27.60 -15.47
CA GLN A 557 14.06 26.21 -15.36
C GLN A 557 13.23 25.23 -16.20
N PRO A 558 13.80 24.16 -16.77
CA PRO A 558 13.03 23.13 -17.47
C PRO A 558 11.85 22.60 -16.64
N LEU A 559 10.76 22.22 -17.32
CA LEU A 559 9.55 21.74 -16.64
C LEU A 559 9.63 20.26 -16.24
N ILE A 560 10.45 19.47 -16.93
CA ILE A 560 10.71 18.07 -16.61
C ILE A 560 12.06 18.02 -15.92
N GLY A 561 12.09 17.53 -14.68
CA GLY A 561 13.32 17.34 -13.90
C GLY A 561 14.15 16.13 -14.39
N GLY A 562 15.14 15.72 -13.60
CA GLY A 562 16.09 14.65 -13.97
C GLY A 562 15.65 13.22 -13.58
N GLN A 563 16.65 12.36 -13.36
CA GLN A 563 16.52 11.02 -12.78
C GLN A 563 15.69 10.07 -13.65
N ASN A 564 15.40 8.86 -13.18
CA ASN A 564 14.64 7.87 -13.93
C ASN A 564 13.26 8.36 -14.36
N LEU A 565 12.64 9.26 -13.58
CA LEU A 565 11.36 9.86 -13.93
C LEU A 565 11.41 10.71 -15.21
N SER A 566 12.55 11.36 -15.51
CA SER A 566 12.74 12.08 -16.76
C SER A 566 12.61 11.19 -18.00
N LYS A 567 13.03 9.92 -17.92
CA LYS A 567 12.90 8.95 -19.02
C LYS A 567 11.43 8.70 -19.34
N ILE A 568 10.59 8.64 -18.30
CA ILE A 568 9.16 8.39 -18.41
C ILE A 568 8.45 9.62 -18.99
N PHE A 569 8.62 10.80 -18.39
CA PHE A 569 7.94 12.01 -18.86
C PHE A 569 8.44 12.54 -20.21
N ASN A 570 9.60 12.07 -20.70
CA ASN A 570 10.05 12.36 -22.06
C ASN A 570 9.54 11.38 -23.12
N LEU A 571 8.92 10.25 -22.74
CA LEU A 571 8.23 9.40 -23.71
C LEU A 571 7.03 10.17 -24.30
N PRO A 572 6.85 10.21 -25.65
CA PRO A 572 5.85 11.08 -26.28
C PRO A 572 4.43 10.93 -25.71
N VAL A 573 4.00 9.70 -25.44
CA VAL A 573 2.66 9.39 -24.90
C VAL A 573 2.43 9.93 -23.48
N TYR A 574 3.49 10.03 -22.66
CA TYR A 574 3.40 10.55 -21.30
C TYR A 574 3.72 12.04 -21.23
N LYS A 575 4.57 12.54 -22.13
CA LYS A 575 4.86 13.97 -22.25
C LYS A 575 3.62 14.79 -22.56
N ARG A 576 2.71 14.27 -23.41
CA ARG A 576 1.41 14.92 -23.65
C ARG A 576 0.55 15.00 -22.39
N VAL A 577 0.54 13.95 -21.56
CA VAL A 577 -0.19 13.93 -20.28
C VAL A 577 0.40 14.99 -19.35
N TYR A 578 1.73 15.00 -19.20
CA TYR A 578 2.43 15.95 -18.34
C TYR A 578 2.14 17.42 -18.71
N TYR A 579 2.26 17.78 -19.99
CA TYR A 579 1.96 19.13 -20.45
C TYR A 579 0.48 19.49 -20.41
N GLY A 580 -0.41 18.52 -20.66
CA GLY A 580 -1.84 18.72 -20.49
C GLY A 580 -2.22 19.04 -19.04
N VAL A 581 -1.58 18.39 -18.07
CA VAL A 581 -1.76 18.67 -16.64
C VAL A 581 -1.19 20.06 -16.27
N ILE A 582 -0.02 20.46 -16.79
CA ILE A 582 0.48 21.83 -16.62
C ILE A 582 -0.53 22.84 -17.13
N GLN A 583 -1.08 22.63 -18.33
CA GLN A 583 -2.07 23.54 -18.91
C GLN A 583 -3.30 23.69 -18.01
N GLU A 584 -3.75 22.61 -17.37
CA GLU A 584 -4.84 22.63 -16.40
C GLU A 584 -4.49 23.48 -15.18
N TRP A 585 -3.35 23.26 -14.53
CA TRP A 585 -2.90 24.09 -13.40
C TRP A 585 -2.92 25.58 -13.73
N LEU A 586 -2.38 25.96 -14.89
CA LEU A 586 -2.31 27.35 -15.34
C LEU A 586 -3.70 27.99 -15.57
N ARG A 587 -4.72 27.18 -15.85
CA ARG A 587 -6.10 27.60 -16.07
C ARG A 587 -6.95 27.58 -14.79
N SER A 588 -6.58 26.77 -13.79
CA SER A 588 -7.32 26.60 -12.54
C SER A 588 -6.74 27.45 -11.40
N THR A 589 -5.79 26.90 -10.63
CA THR A 589 -5.31 27.48 -9.38
C THR A 589 -3.92 28.11 -9.48
N TYR A 590 -3.13 27.80 -10.50
CA TYR A 590 -1.80 28.40 -10.70
C TYR A 590 -1.89 29.67 -11.57
N ASN A 591 -2.59 30.68 -11.09
CA ASN A 591 -2.66 32.01 -11.73
C ASN A 591 -2.85 33.13 -10.70
N ARG A 592 -2.55 34.36 -11.11
CA ARG A 592 -2.59 35.55 -10.23
C ARG A 592 -4.00 35.80 -9.69
N ASP A 593 -5.03 35.67 -10.51
CA ASP A 593 -6.40 36.02 -10.13
C ASP A 593 -6.88 35.12 -9.00
N TYR A 594 -6.67 33.81 -9.12
CA TYR A 594 -6.99 32.85 -8.06
C TYR A 594 -6.11 33.04 -6.81
N MET A 595 -4.79 33.16 -6.98
CA MET A 595 -3.84 33.12 -5.86
C MET A 595 -3.74 34.42 -5.06
N SER A 596 -4.19 35.56 -5.58
CA SER A 596 -4.06 36.86 -4.88
C SER A 596 -4.70 36.84 -3.49
N ARG A 597 -5.92 36.28 -3.38
CA ARG A 597 -6.62 36.14 -2.09
C ARG A 597 -5.85 35.27 -1.10
N TRP A 598 -5.37 34.12 -1.57
CA TRP A 598 -4.78 33.09 -0.70
C TRP A 598 -3.38 33.47 -0.23
N VAL A 599 -2.56 34.06 -1.11
CA VAL A 599 -1.26 34.63 -0.76
C VAL A 599 -1.40 35.68 0.34
N GLN A 600 -2.36 36.59 0.22
CA GLN A 600 -2.63 37.60 1.25
C GLN A 600 -3.12 36.97 2.56
N HIS A 601 -4.06 36.01 2.47
CA HIS A 601 -4.63 35.35 3.64
C HIS A 601 -3.57 34.58 4.46
N TYR A 602 -2.77 33.75 3.79
CA TYR A 602 -1.75 32.97 4.47
C TYR A 602 -0.59 33.84 4.99
N GLY A 603 -0.19 34.89 4.27
CA GLY A 603 0.79 35.85 4.78
C GLY A 603 0.31 36.52 6.06
N PHE A 604 -0.96 36.93 6.12
CA PHE A 604 -1.56 37.52 7.32
C PHE A 604 -1.54 36.56 8.53
N LEU A 605 -1.86 35.27 8.32
CA LEU A 605 -1.85 34.26 9.38
C LEU A 605 -0.42 33.89 9.82
N ALA A 606 0.52 33.85 8.87
CA ALA A 606 1.91 33.53 9.11
C ALA A 606 2.71 34.67 9.74
N GLU A 607 2.14 35.88 9.79
CA GLU A 607 2.82 37.13 10.14
C GLU A 607 4.00 37.44 9.19
N ASP A 608 3.79 37.20 7.89
CA ASP A 608 4.80 37.33 6.84
C ASP A 608 4.21 37.90 5.52
N ASN A 609 5.06 38.27 4.56
CA ASN A 609 4.66 38.82 3.27
C ASN A 609 4.97 37.87 2.11
N TYR A 610 3.92 37.29 1.53
CA TYR A 610 4.02 36.34 0.41
C TYR A 610 3.78 36.96 -0.97
N GLY A 611 3.68 38.28 -1.08
CA GLY A 611 3.33 38.98 -2.32
C GLY A 611 4.23 38.64 -3.52
N ALA A 612 5.54 38.42 -3.28
CA ALA A 612 6.50 38.07 -4.32
C ALA A 612 6.18 36.74 -5.04
N PHE A 613 5.43 35.83 -4.41
CA PHE A 613 5.02 34.57 -5.04
C PHE A 613 4.08 34.80 -6.23
N LEU A 614 3.30 35.90 -6.23
CA LEU A 614 2.42 36.23 -7.36
C LEU A 614 3.20 36.63 -8.61
N ASP A 615 4.35 37.30 -8.44
CA ASP A 615 5.22 37.64 -9.57
C ASP A 615 5.91 36.39 -10.12
N TYR A 616 6.34 35.49 -9.23
CA TYR A 616 6.88 34.18 -9.61
C TYR A 616 5.85 33.37 -10.44
N ILE A 617 4.62 33.25 -9.93
CA ILE A 617 3.53 32.51 -10.59
C ILE A 617 3.32 33.03 -12.01
N VAL A 618 3.25 34.35 -12.20
CA VAL A 618 3.04 34.96 -13.53
C VAL A 618 4.18 34.64 -14.49
N GLN A 619 5.42 34.88 -14.09
CA GLN A 619 6.59 34.65 -14.94
C GLN A 619 6.76 33.16 -15.29
N ARG A 620 6.58 32.28 -14.30
CA ARG A 620 6.65 30.83 -14.50
C ARG A 620 5.55 30.34 -15.44
N SER A 621 4.34 30.87 -15.31
CA SER A 621 3.21 30.54 -16.19
C SER A 621 3.45 30.98 -17.63
N GLN A 622 4.14 32.11 -17.85
CA GLN A 622 4.54 32.55 -19.19
C GLN A 622 5.56 31.60 -19.79
N PHE A 623 6.61 31.26 -19.03
CA PHE A 623 7.62 30.30 -19.47
C PHE A 623 7.01 28.93 -19.79
N ALA A 624 6.14 28.40 -18.92
CA ALA A 624 5.54 27.09 -19.13
C ALA A 624 4.80 26.97 -20.47
N ARG A 625 4.08 28.04 -20.87
CA ARG A 625 3.37 28.09 -22.16
C ARG A 625 4.30 28.07 -23.37
N THR A 626 5.55 28.53 -23.25
CA THR A 626 6.51 28.48 -24.37
C THR A 626 7.06 27.06 -24.60
N GLN A 627 6.87 26.15 -23.64
CA GLN A 627 7.34 24.77 -23.73
C GLN A 627 6.32 23.81 -24.37
N PHE A 628 5.08 24.25 -24.57
CA PHE A 628 4.03 23.41 -25.16
C PHE A 628 4.28 23.19 -26.65
N PRO A 629 3.92 22.00 -27.18
CA PRO A 629 3.95 21.77 -28.63
C PRO A 629 2.96 22.70 -29.33
N ARG A 630 3.19 22.92 -30.63
CA ARG A 630 2.30 23.72 -31.48
C ARG A 630 0.87 23.19 -31.36
N GLN A 631 -0.10 24.09 -31.15
CA GLN A 631 -1.50 23.71 -31.11
C GLN A 631 -1.97 23.13 -32.45
N ILE A 632 -2.67 22.00 -32.39
CA ILE A 632 -3.28 21.30 -33.52
C ILE A 632 -4.77 21.06 -33.25
N PRO A 633 -5.62 20.95 -34.29
CA PRO A 633 -7.01 20.58 -34.10
C PRO A 633 -7.15 19.10 -33.67
N PHE A 634 -8.30 18.77 -33.09
CA PHE A 634 -8.75 17.39 -32.96
C PHE A 634 -9.36 16.96 -34.30
N GLU A 635 -8.82 15.90 -34.90
CA GLU A 635 -9.27 15.43 -36.22
C GLU A 635 -9.06 13.92 -36.38
N ILE A 636 -9.86 13.32 -37.26
CA ILE A 636 -9.72 11.96 -37.78
C ILE A 636 -8.84 12.03 -39.03
N THR A 637 -7.86 11.15 -39.09
CA THR A 637 -6.79 11.15 -40.12
C THR A 637 -6.88 9.97 -41.08
N ASN A 638 -7.80 9.02 -40.85
CA ASN A 638 -8.06 7.93 -41.77
C ASN A 638 -8.31 8.46 -43.18
N ASN A 639 -7.66 7.88 -44.19
CA ASN A 639 -7.80 8.28 -45.59
C ASN A 639 -7.66 9.80 -45.81
N GLY A 640 -6.76 10.45 -45.06
CA GLY A 640 -6.56 11.91 -45.14
C GLY A 640 -7.76 12.73 -44.63
N GLY A 641 -8.60 12.16 -43.76
CA GLY A 641 -9.83 12.77 -43.26
C GLY A 641 -11.01 12.66 -44.22
N THR A 642 -10.88 11.90 -45.32
CA THR A 642 -11.95 11.76 -46.32
C THR A 642 -12.69 10.44 -46.17
N ASN A 643 -14.01 10.47 -46.40
CA ASN A 643 -14.89 9.31 -46.36
C ASN A 643 -14.36 8.17 -47.24
N PHE A 644 -14.59 6.91 -46.83
CA PHE A 644 -14.11 5.75 -47.58
C PHE A 644 -15.00 4.52 -47.41
N THR A 645 -14.75 3.50 -48.24
CA THR A 645 -15.41 2.21 -48.17
C THR A 645 -14.46 1.15 -47.61
N THR A 646 -14.99 0.22 -46.83
CA THR A 646 -14.23 -0.93 -46.32
C THR A 646 -15.07 -2.20 -46.42
N ASN A 647 -14.40 -3.34 -46.52
CA ASN A 647 -14.98 -4.68 -46.47
C ASN A 647 -14.72 -5.36 -45.12
N SER A 648 -14.48 -4.57 -44.06
CA SER A 648 -14.25 -5.05 -42.70
C SER A 648 -15.40 -4.59 -41.78
N PRO A 649 -15.91 -5.45 -40.88
CA PRO A 649 -16.94 -5.06 -39.91
C PRO A 649 -16.39 -4.18 -38.78
N VAL A 650 -15.07 -3.99 -38.74
CA VAL A 650 -14.37 -3.16 -37.76
C VAL A 650 -13.32 -2.33 -38.47
N VAL A 651 -13.18 -1.07 -38.09
CA VAL A 651 -12.11 -0.19 -38.55
C VAL A 651 -11.31 0.34 -37.37
N LEU A 652 -10.01 0.50 -37.59
CA LEU A 652 -9.15 1.25 -36.69
C LEU A 652 -9.27 2.72 -37.05
N VAL A 653 -10.02 3.46 -36.25
CA VAL A 653 -10.11 4.92 -36.37
C VAL A 653 -8.84 5.51 -35.81
N GLN A 654 -8.19 6.36 -36.59
CA GLN A 654 -6.94 7.02 -36.27
C GLN A 654 -7.14 8.52 -36.39
N GLY A 655 -6.62 9.27 -35.44
CA GLY A 655 -6.71 10.72 -35.46
C GLY A 655 -5.52 11.38 -34.79
N ARG A 656 -5.58 12.70 -34.71
CA ARG A 656 -4.68 13.50 -33.90
C ARG A 656 -5.43 14.46 -32.98
N GLY A 657 -4.77 14.88 -31.91
CA GLY A 657 -5.32 15.81 -30.93
C GLY A 657 -4.24 16.41 -30.05
N TRP A 658 -4.41 17.67 -29.70
CA TRP A 658 -3.44 18.41 -28.88
C TRP A 658 -3.46 17.95 -27.41
N ILE A 659 -2.57 18.53 -26.60
CA ILE A 659 -2.35 18.15 -25.18
C ILE A 659 -3.55 18.42 -24.27
N ASP A 660 -4.53 19.19 -24.75
CA ASP A 660 -5.78 19.50 -24.07
C ASP A 660 -6.85 18.40 -24.25
N VAL A 661 -6.63 17.44 -25.15
CA VAL A 661 -7.47 16.24 -25.30
C VAL A 661 -7.13 15.25 -24.18
N HIS A 662 -8.07 15.08 -23.25
CA HIS A 662 -7.98 14.13 -22.14
C HIS A 662 -8.81 12.88 -22.39
N ARG A 663 -10.11 13.04 -22.67
CA ARG A 663 -11.03 11.96 -23.01
C ARG A 663 -11.61 12.15 -24.40
N ILE A 664 -11.88 11.05 -25.10
CA ILE A 664 -12.58 11.03 -26.38
C ILE A 664 -13.86 10.22 -26.18
N VAL A 665 -14.99 10.78 -26.62
CA VAL A 665 -16.31 10.19 -26.46
C VAL A 665 -16.91 9.92 -27.83
N PHE A 666 -17.57 8.77 -27.99
CA PHE A 666 -18.39 8.52 -29.18
C PHE A 666 -19.71 9.28 -29.06
N SER A 667 -19.90 10.30 -29.90
CA SER A 667 -20.89 11.36 -29.69
C SER A 667 -22.33 10.85 -29.58
N GLU A 668 -22.68 9.75 -30.26
CA GLU A 668 -24.03 9.18 -30.21
C GLU A 668 -24.37 8.49 -28.89
N SER A 669 -23.37 7.87 -28.25
CA SER A 669 -23.57 7.07 -27.03
C SER A 669 -23.24 7.83 -25.75
N SER A 670 -22.55 8.98 -25.86
CA SER A 670 -21.91 9.69 -24.73
C SER A 670 -20.92 8.84 -23.92
N ASN A 671 -20.58 7.63 -24.38
CA ASN A 671 -19.60 6.76 -23.73
C ASN A 671 -18.18 7.15 -24.15
N GLU A 672 -17.28 7.16 -23.17
CA GLU A 672 -15.84 7.28 -23.42
C GLU A 672 -15.35 6.07 -24.21
N VAL A 673 -14.51 6.32 -25.21
CA VAL A 673 -13.92 5.26 -26.04
C VAL A 673 -12.53 4.90 -25.53
N ALA A 674 -12.22 3.61 -25.53
CA ALA A 674 -10.87 3.14 -25.23
C ALA A 674 -9.90 3.61 -26.32
N VAL A 675 -8.98 4.51 -25.96
CA VAL A 675 -8.04 5.13 -26.90
C VAL A 675 -6.62 4.67 -26.58
N THR A 676 -5.87 4.29 -27.62
CA THR A 676 -4.43 4.12 -27.54
C THR A 676 -3.74 5.33 -28.15
N TRP A 677 -2.96 6.05 -27.36
CA TRP A 677 -2.07 7.09 -27.86
C TRP A 677 -0.79 6.46 -28.42
N LEU A 678 -0.45 6.78 -29.67
CA LEU A 678 0.74 6.27 -30.34
C LEU A 678 1.96 7.15 -30.07
N ASP A 679 1.74 8.45 -29.87
CA ASP A 679 2.75 9.43 -29.48
C ASP A 679 2.09 10.65 -28.82
N GLY A 680 2.75 11.81 -28.87
CA GLY A 680 2.26 13.06 -28.28
C GLY A 680 1.02 13.64 -28.95
N GLU A 681 0.66 13.21 -30.16
CA GLU A 681 -0.43 13.81 -30.94
C GLU A 681 -1.38 12.77 -31.55
N ARG A 682 -0.89 11.58 -31.91
CA ARG A 682 -1.68 10.58 -32.64
C ARG A 682 -2.38 9.61 -31.69
N TRP A 683 -3.66 9.38 -31.94
CA TRP A 683 -4.49 8.43 -31.22
C TRP A 683 -5.14 7.43 -32.18
N GLN A 684 -5.54 6.28 -31.63
CA GLN A 684 -6.35 5.31 -32.34
C GLN A 684 -7.37 4.63 -31.41
N THR A 685 -8.49 4.20 -31.99
CA THR A 685 -9.52 3.40 -31.32
C THR A 685 -10.18 2.47 -32.34
N LEU A 686 -10.84 1.41 -31.86
CA LEU A 686 -11.62 0.53 -32.72
C LEU A 686 -13.07 1.00 -32.80
N ALA A 687 -13.64 0.97 -34.00
CA ALA A 687 -15.05 1.20 -34.24
C ALA A 687 -15.65 0.05 -35.02
N ALA A 688 -16.79 -0.45 -34.56
CA ALA A 688 -17.60 -1.40 -35.30
C ALA A 688 -18.42 -0.68 -36.38
N LEU A 689 -18.64 -1.36 -37.51
CA LEU A 689 -19.31 -0.80 -38.69
C LEU A 689 -20.48 -1.71 -39.10
N ALA A 690 -21.71 -1.20 -39.00
CA ALA A 690 -22.88 -1.85 -39.55
C ALA A 690 -22.80 -1.91 -41.08
N GLN A 691 -23.53 -2.83 -41.72
CA GLN A 691 -23.62 -2.88 -43.18
C GLN A 691 -24.17 -1.54 -43.72
N GLY A 692 -23.53 -1.03 -44.77
CA GLY A 692 -23.89 0.26 -45.36
C GLY A 692 -23.15 1.43 -44.72
N THR A 693 -23.78 2.61 -44.73
CA THR A 693 -23.16 3.85 -44.29
C THR A 693 -23.11 3.95 -42.76
N ASN A 694 -21.91 4.19 -42.22
CA ASN A 694 -21.68 4.48 -40.80
C ASN A 694 -21.12 5.89 -40.68
N VAL A 695 -21.71 6.71 -39.82
CA VAL A 695 -21.19 8.04 -39.48
C VAL A 695 -20.57 7.95 -38.10
N LEU A 696 -19.24 7.89 -38.03
CA LEU A 696 -18.54 7.83 -36.75
C LEU A 696 -18.21 9.24 -36.29
N SER A 697 -18.82 9.69 -35.20
CA SER A 697 -18.61 11.02 -34.61
C SER A 697 -17.92 10.93 -33.25
N TYR A 698 -16.83 11.68 -33.09
CA TYR A 698 -16.06 11.72 -31.85
C TYR A 698 -15.96 13.15 -31.31
N THR A 699 -16.14 13.28 -30.00
CA THR A 699 -15.99 14.54 -29.27
C THR A 699 -14.86 14.40 -28.26
N ALA A 700 -13.86 15.28 -28.35
CA ALA A 700 -12.75 15.37 -27.42
C ALA A 700 -13.07 16.36 -26.30
N TYR A 701 -12.72 15.99 -25.06
CA TYR A 701 -12.89 16.84 -23.89
C TYR A 701 -11.58 17.02 -23.13
N SER A 702 -11.46 18.17 -22.47
CA SER A 702 -10.41 18.48 -21.51
C SER A 702 -10.61 17.76 -20.17
N ARG A 703 -9.61 17.85 -19.29
CA ARG A 703 -9.68 17.38 -17.90
C ARG A 703 -10.77 18.08 -17.09
N ALA A 704 -10.99 19.38 -17.34
CA ALA A 704 -12.10 20.15 -16.78
C ALA A 704 -13.47 19.77 -17.38
N GLY A 705 -13.52 18.81 -18.30
CA GLY A 705 -14.74 18.31 -18.91
C GLY A 705 -15.35 19.21 -19.98
N THR A 706 -14.61 20.22 -20.46
CA THR A 706 -15.05 21.09 -21.56
C THR A 706 -14.73 20.45 -22.91
N VAL A 707 -15.58 20.68 -23.93
CA VAL A 707 -15.30 20.23 -25.30
C VAL A 707 -14.12 21.02 -25.87
N VAL A 708 -13.12 20.31 -26.39
CA VAL A 708 -11.93 20.91 -27.03
C VAL A 708 -11.86 20.65 -28.54
N GLY A 709 -12.68 19.73 -29.04
CA GLY A 709 -12.83 19.49 -30.46
C GLY A 709 -13.84 18.38 -30.76
N SER A 710 -14.25 18.28 -32.01
CA SER A 710 -15.06 17.17 -32.51
C SER A 710 -14.77 16.97 -33.98
N ASP A 711 -14.83 15.72 -34.43
CA ASP A 711 -14.71 15.39 -35.84
C ASP A 711 -15.52 14.13 -36.15
N SER A 712 -15.86 13.95 -37.43
CA SER A 712 -16.62 12.80 -37.90
C SER A 712 -16.12 12.27 -39.24
N ILE A 713 -16.34 10.98 -39.47
CA ILE A 713 -16.00 10.33 -40.73
C ILE A 713 -17.11 9.39 -41.16
N GLU A 714 -17.46 9.44 -42.44
CA GLU A 714 -18.39 8.48 -43.03
C GLU A 714 -17.61 7.30 -43.60
N ILE A 715 -17.98 6.09 -43.16
CA ILE A 715 -17.38 4.84 -43.61
C ILE A 715 -18.47 3.90 -44.09
N VAL A 716 -18.42 3.55 -45.38
CA VAL A 716 -19.36 2.59 -45.96
C VAL A 716 -18.78 1.18 -45.80
N SER A 717 -19.45 0.33 -45.03
CA SER A 717 -19.08 -1.09 -44.90
C SER A 717 -19.84 -1.93 -45.91
N SER A 718 -19.12 -2.69 -46.73
CA SER A 718 -19.72 -3.69 -47.63
C SER A 718 -19.95 -5.05 -46.97
N VAL A 719 -19.70 -5.18 -45.66
CA VAL A 719 -19.79 -6.46 -44.94
C VAL A 719 -21.23 -6.86 -44.72
N THR A 720 -21.62 -7.98 -45.35
CA THR A 720 -22.91 -8.66 -45.16
C THR A 720 -22.82 -9.84 -44.19
N ASP A 721 -21.61 -10.33 -43.91
CA ASP A 721 -21.36 -11.59 -43.21
C ASP A 721 -21.02 -11.34 -41.73
N ARG A 722 -21.72 -12.03 -40.81
CA ARG A 722 -21.46 -12.04 -39.36
C ARG A 722 -20.72 -13.31 -38.93
N SER A 723 -19.69 -13.67 -39.68
CA SER A 723 -18.93 -14.93 -39.52
C SER A 723 -18.47 -15.21 -38.08
N GLN A 724 -18.15 -14.19 -37.28
CA GLN A 724 -17.85 -14.33 -35.84
C GLN A 724 -19.00 -14.98 -35.06
N ARG A 725 -20.22 -14.43 -35.20
CA ARG A 725 -21.41 -14.94 -34.52
C ARG A 725 -21.74 -16.36 -34.99
N ASP A 726 -21.59 -16.62 -36.28
CA ASP A 726 -22.00 -17.89 -36.85
C ASP A 726 -20.97 -19.01 -36.59
N SER A 727 -19.69 -18.65 -36.40
CA SER A 727 -18.59 -19.62 -36.46
C SER A 727 -17.71 -19.69 -35.21
N LEU A 728 -17.64 -18.67 -34.34
CA LEU A 728 -16.75 -18.68 -33.17
C LEU A 728 -17.48 -19.21 -31.93
N ARG A 729 -16.89 -20.18 -31.22
CA ARG A 729 -17.55 -20.88 -30.10
C ARG A 729 -16.59 -21.08 -28.93
N ILE A 730 -17.09 -20.94 -27.71
CA ILE A 730 -16.37 -21.35 -26.50
C ILE A 730 -16.32 -22.87 -26.48
N ALA A 731 -15.12 -23.43 -26.43
CA ALA A 731 -14.88 -24.87 -26.54
C ALA A 731 -14.44 -25.49 -25.21
N GLU A 732 -13.69 -24.77 -24.39
CA GLU A 732 -13.12 -25.28 -23.15
C GLU A 732 -12.95 -24.17 -22.11
N LEU A 733 -13.19 -24.49 -20.84
CA LEU A 733 -12.98 -23.62 -19.69
C LEU A 733 -12.20 -24.38 -18.60
N MET A 734 -11.02 -23.87 -18.24
CA MET A 734 -10.32 -24.28 -17.03
C MET A 734 -10.52 -23.21 -15.97
N TYR A 735 -11.57 -23.37 -15.16
CA TYR A 735 -11.96 -22.39 -14.15
C TYR A 735 -11.37 -22.69 -12.77
N HIS A 736 -11.02 -23.94 -12.45
CA HIS A 736 -10.44 -24.33 -11.15
C HIS A 736 -9.26 -25.30 -11.35
N PRO A 737 -8.08 -24.78 -11.79
CA PRO A 737 -6.90 -25.60 -12.04
C PRO A 737 -6.43 -26.35 -10.79
N ALA A 738 -5.69 -27.45 -10.98
CA ALA A 738 -5.03 -28.12 -9.85
C ALA A 738 -3.95 -27.22 -9.21
N ASP A 739 -3.68 -27.47 -7.93
CA ASP A 739 -2.62 -26.79 -7.17
C ASP A 739 -1.29 -26.77 -7.92
N PRO A 740 -0.49 -25.68 -7.78
CA PRO A 740 0.88 -25.64 -8.29
C PRO A 740 1.70 -26.86 -7.86
N SER A 741 2.45 -27.44 -8.79
CA SER A 741 3.49 -28.41 -8.50
C SER A 741 4.68 -27.75 -7.79
N SER A 742 5.58 -28.53 -7.20
CA SER A 742 6.78 -27.98 -6.56
C SER A 742 7.65 -27.18 -7.54
N ALA A 743 7.79 -27.65 -8.78
CA ALA A 743 8.55 -26.95 -9.81
C ALA A 743 7.91 -25.61 -10.21
N GLU A 744 6.57 -25.54 -10.24
CA GLU A 744 5.84 -24.29 -10.51
C GLU A 744 5.99 -23.28 -9.37
N ARG A 745 5.93 -23.75 -8.11
CA ARG A 745 6.18 -22.90 -6.94
C ARG A 745 7.61 -22.36 -6.91
N GLU A 746 8.59 -23.17 -7.27
CA GLU A 746 9.99 -22.75 -7.41
C GLU A 746 10.18 -21.73 -8.53
N ALA A 747 9.40 -21.84 -9.61
CA ALA A 747 9.36 -20.86 -10.70
C ALA A 747 8.59 -19.58 -10.35
N GLY A 748 8.04 -19.48 -9.14
CA GLY A 748 7.34 -18.29 -8.63
C GLY A 748 5.81 -18.30 -8.84
N PHE A 749 5.24 -19.40 -9.34
CA PHE A 749 3.80 -19.56 -9.52
C PHE A 749 3.20 -20.28 -8.30
N THR A 750 2.62 -19.51 -7.38
CA THR A 750 2.14 -20.03 -6.08
C THR A 750 0.63 -20.13 -5.97
N ASP A 751 -0.09 -19.61 -6.96
CA ASP A 751 -1.55 -19.60 -7.00
C ASP A 751 -2.05 -20.45 -8.18
N SER A 752 -3.02 -21.34 -7.93
CA SER A 752 -3.62 -22.20 -8.96
C SER A 752 -4.32 -21.38 -10.05
N ASP A 753 -4.88 -20.22 -9.69
CA ASP A 753 -5.68 -19.41 -10.62
C ASP A 753 -4.81 -18.81 -11.74
N GLU A 754 -3.48 -18.75 -11.55
CA GLU A 754 -2.54 -18.33 -12.60
C GLU A 754 -2.58 -19.24 -13.85
N PHE A 755 -3.10 -20.46 -13.71
CA PHE A 755 -3.16 -21.49 -14.76
C PHE A 755 -4.54 -21.63 -15.43
N GLU A 756 -5.48 -20.73 -15.13
CA GLU A 756 -6.79 -20.69 -15.77
C GLU A 756 -6.70 -20.31 -17.26
N PHE A 757 -7.66 -20.82 -18.05
CA PHE A 757 -7.80 -20.46 -19.46
C PHE A 757 -9.23 -20.62 -20.00
N VAL A 758 -9.49 -19.90 -21.09
CA VAL A 758 -10.66 -20.06 -21.96
C VAL A 758 -10.20 -20.39 -23.38
N GLU A 759 -10.81 -21.36 -24.01
CA GLU A 759 -10.53 -21.72 -25.41
C GLU A 759 -11.70 -21.40 -26.34
N LEU A 760 -11.38 -20.84 -27.50
CA LEU A 760 -12.31 -20.66 -28.61
C LEU A 760 -11.95 -21.56 -29.79
N VAL A 761 -12.97 -21.98 -30.55
CA VAL A 761 -12.83 -22.72 -31.82
C VAL A 761 -13.63 -22.06 -32.93
N ASN A 762 -13.09 -22.07 -34.15
CA ASN A 762 -13.85 -21.74 -35.36
C ASN A 762 -14.56 -22.99 -35.91
N ILE A 763 -15.88 -23.10 -35.74
CA ILE A 763 -16.71 -24.19 -36.28
C ILE A 763 -17.13 -23.98 -37.74
N GLY A 764 -16.83 -22.81 -38.31
CA GLY A 764 -17.21 -22.44 -39.67
C GLY A 764 -16.32 -23.09 -40.73
N THR A 765 -16.71 -22.92 -41.99
CA THR A 765 -15.97 -23.44 -43.16
C THR A 765 -15.00 -22.44 -43.78
N GLN A 766 -14.95 -21.21 -43.25
CA GLN A 766 -14.09 -20.12 -43.70
C GLN A 766 -13.28 -19.52 -42.54
N PRO A 767 -12.13 -18.87 -42.80
CA PRO A 767 -11.40 -18.15 -41.77
C PRO A 767 -12.28 -17.07 -41.14
N VAL A 768 -12.27 -16.99 -39.80
CA VAL A 768 -13.05 -15.99 -39.06
C VAL A 768 -12.11 -14.92 -38.51
N ALA A 769 -12.40 -13.65 -38.79
CA ALA A 769 -11.66 -12.55 -38.20
C ALA A 769 -11.96 -12.51 -36.68
N LEU A 770 -10.94 -12.31 -35.84
CA LEU A 770 -11.14 -12.22 -34.38
C LEU A 770 -11.32 -10.77 -33.91
N ARG A 771 -10.89 -9.81 -34.72
CA ARG A 771 -10.89 -8.39 -34.34
C ARG A 771 -12.29 -7.90 -33.96
N GLY A 772 -12.38 -7.22 -32.82
CA GLY A 772 -13.63 -6.69 -32.28
C GLY A 772 -14.43 -7.68 -31.43
N ALA A 773 -14.17 -8.99 -31.51
CA ALA A 773 -14.71 -9.92 -30.54
C ALA A 773 -14.13 -9.63 -29.14
N GLN A 774 -14.94 -9.80 -28.11
CA GLN A 774 -14.52 -9.52 -26.73
C GLN A 774 -15.33 -10.31 -25.70
N PHE A 775 -14.67 -10.69 -24.61
CA PHE A 775 -15.33 -11.16 -23.39
C PHE A 775 -15.71 -9.98 -22.52
N THR A 776 -16.99 -9.92 -22.14
CA THR A 776 -17.57 -8.80 -21.37
C THR A 776 -18.18 -9.21 -20.03
N VAL A 777 -18.39 -10.51 -19.82
CA VAL A 777 -18.94 -11.10 -18.59
C VAL A 777 -18.07 -12.30 -18.20
N GLY A 778 -17.79 -12.43 -16.90
CA GLY A 778 -16.82 -13.36 -16.33
C GLY A 778 -15.41 -12.77 -16.37
N ILE A 779 -14.75 -12.95 -17.51
CA ILE A 779 -13.42 -12.35 -17.78
C ILE A 779 -13.53 -11.12 -18.69
N ARG A 780 -12.48 -10.29 -18.72
CA ARG A 780 -12.34 -9.17 -19.66
C ARG A 780 -11.16 -9.40 -20.60
N PHE A 781 -11.45 -9.54 -21.89
CA PHE A 781 -10.44 -9.69 -22.95
C PHE A 781 -10.99 -9.21 -24.29
N ALA A 782 -10.18 -8.52 -25.09
CA ALA A 782 -10.56 -8.05 -26.42
C ALA A 782 -9.48 -8.40 -27.46
N PHE A 783 -9.91 -8.87 -28.63
CA PHE A 783 -9.02 -9.24 -29.74
C PHE A 783 -8.55 -8.02 -30.56
N SER A 784 -8.24 -6.92 -29.89
CA SER A 784 -7.99 -5.61 -30.52
C SER A 784 -6.53 -5.34 -30.89
N GLY A 785 -5.56 -6.00 -30.23
CA GLY A 785 -4.12 -5.72 -30.34
C GLY A 785 -3.18 -6.93 -30.39
N GLY A 786 -3.71 -8.15 -30.52
CA GLY A 786 -2.89 -9.38 -30.63
C GLY A 786 -2.33 -9.62 -32.03
N SER A 787 -1.29 -10.45 -32.13
CA SER A 787 -0.72 -10.88 -33.43
C SER A 787 -1.64 -11.83 -34.20
N LEU A 788 -2.55 -12.52 -33.51
CA LEU A 788 -3.55 -13.40 -34.11
C LEU A 788 -4.80 -12.59 -34.51
N THR A 789 -4.97 -12.33 -35.80
CA THR A 789 -6.06 -11.50 -36.33
C THR A 789 -7.22 -12.30 -36.92
N GLN A 790 -6.99 -13.58 -37.24
CA GLN A 790 -7.97 -14.50 -37.80
C GLN A 790 -7.75 -15.92 -37.28
N LEU A 791 -8.80 -16.74 -37.32
CA LEU A 791 -8.79 -18.14 -36.92
C LEU A 791 -9.28 -19.01 -38.08
N GLU A 792 -8.43 -19.92 -38.56
CA GLU A 792 -8.75 -20.83 -39.67
C GLU A 792 -9.89 -21.81 -39.31
N PRO A 793 -10.59 -22.40 -40.29
CA PRO A 793 -11.60 -23.42 -40.04
C PRO A 793 -11.09 -24.57 -39.16
N GLY A 794 -11.81 -24.88 -38.07
CA GLY A 794 -11.43 -25.90 -37.09
C GLY A 794 -10.27 -25.55 -36.16
N ALA A 795 -9.60 -24.42 -36.36
CA ALA A 795 -8.50 -23.98 -35.50
C ALA A 795 -9.01 -23.47 -34.15
N ARG A 796 -8.14 -23.52 -33.14
CA ARG A 796 -8.40 -23.14 -31.75
C ARG A 796 -7.47 -22.05 -31.27
N VAL A 797 -7.92 -21.26 -30.31
CA VAL A 797 -7.14 -20.18 -29.70
C VAL A 797 -7.41 -20.08 -28.20
N LEU A 798 -6.33 -19.84 -27.44
CA LEU A 798 -6.33 -19.79 -25.97
C LEU A 798 -6.27 -18.35 -25.46
N ILE A 799 -7.05 -18.06 -24.43
CA ILE A 799 -7.06 -16.79 -23.69
C ILE A 799 -6.78 -17.16 -22.22
N VAL A 800 -5.66 -16.70 -21.66
CA VAL A 800 -5.07 -17.28 -20.43
C VAL A 800 -5.00 -16.25 -19.30
N LYS A 801 -4.93 -16.68 -18.04
CA LYS A 801 -4.75 -15.74 -16.92
C LYS A 801 -3.34 -15.13 -16.89
N ASN A 802 -2.33 -16.00 -16.84
CA ASN A 802 -0.91 -15.63 -16.81
C ASN A 802 -0.18 -16.40 -17.92
N THR A 803 0.34 -15.69 -18.93
CA THR A 803 1.00 -16.31 -20.09
C THR A 803 2.25 -17.07 -19.72
N ALA A 804 3.00 -16.64 -18.70
CA ALA A 804 4.22 -17.32 -18.25
C ALA A 804 3.88 -18.61 -17.48
N ALA A 805 2.94 -18.54 -16.54
CA ALA A 805 2.48 -19.71 -15.78
C ALA A 805 1.83 -20.75 -16.72
N PHE A 806 0.96 -20.30 -17.62
CA PHE A 806 0.32 -21.15 -18.62
C PHE A 806 1.35 -21.86 -19.51
N ALA A 807 2.35 -21.14 -20.03
CA ALA A 807 3.38 -21.74 -20.88
C ALA A 807 4.26 -22.75 -20.12
N PHE A 808 4.45 -22.55 -18.80
CA PHE A 808 5.17 -23.47 -17.95
C PHE A 808 4.42 -24.80 -17.78
N ARG A 809 3.11 -24.74 -17.46
CA ARG A 809 2.28 -25.93 -17.23
C ARG A 809 1.89 -26.65 -18.52
N TYR A 810 1.44 -25.89 -19.51
CA TYR A 810 0.88 -26.39 -20.75
C TYR A 810 1.88 -26.24 -21.90
N SER A 811 3.08 -26.78 -21.72
CA SER A 811 4.13 -26.70 -22.72
C SER A 811 3.68 -27.33 -24.05
N GLY A 812 3.71 -26.56 -25.13
CA GLY A 812 3.28 -27.03 -26.45
C GLY A 812 1.77 -26.99 -26.69
N ALA A 813 1.00 -26.32 -25.83
CA ALA A 813 -0.38 -25.96 -26.11
C ALA A 813 -0.50 -25.04 -27.35
N GLY A 814 -1.71 -24.93 -27.88
CA GLY A 814 -2.03 -24.16 -29.09
C GLY A 814 -1.75 -22.65 -28.99
N PRO A 815 -2.11 -21.86 -30.01
CA PRO A 815 -1.80 -20.43 -30.05
C PRO A 815 -2.54 -19.67 -28.93
N VAL A 816 -1.79 -18.86 -28.17
CA VAL A 816 -2.31 -17.98 -27.11
C VAL A 816 -2.54 -16.58 -27.66
N ALA A 817 -3.77 -16.07 -27.58
CA ALA A 817 -4.14 -14.73 -28.02
C ALA A 817 -3.67 -13.63 -27.05
N GLY A 818 -3.57 -13.95 -25.75
CA GLY A 818 -3.09 -13.02 -24.72
C GLY A 818 -3.63 -13.35 -23.34
N SER A 819 -3.31 -12.47 -22.38
CA SER A 819 -3.79 -12.57 -20.99
C SER A 819 -5.08 -11.79 -20.77
N TYR A 820 -6.06 -12.36 -20.05
CA TYR A 820 -7.29 -11.67 -19.66
C TYR A 820 -7.19 -11.01 -18.28
N ALA A 821 -8.09 -10.04 -18.02
CA ALA A 821 -8.28 -9.44 -16.69
C ALA A 821 -9.52 -10.03 -15.98
N GLY A 822 -9.52 -9.99 -14.64
CA GLY A 822 -10.45 -10.78 -13.81
C GLY A 822 -9.94 -12.21 -13.59
N SER A 823 -10.69 -13.04 -12.89
CA SER A 823 -10.47 -14.49 -12.74
C SER A 823 -11.75 -15.22 -13.07
N LEU A 824 -11.67 -16.50 -13.41
CA LEU A 824 -12.85 -17.35 -13.44
C LEU A 824 -13.27 -17.69 -11.99
N SER A 825 -14.57 -17.80 -11.75
CA SER A 825 -15.12 -18.15 -10.44
C SER A 825 -15.09 -19.65 -10.21
N ASN A 826 -14.31 -20.09 -9.22
CA ASN A 826 -14.34 -21.48 -8.72
C ASN A 826 -15.74 -21.93 -8.26
N GLY A 827 -16.68 -21.00 -7.99
CA GLY A 827 -18.07 -21.32 -7.62
C GLY A 827 -19.07 -21.38 -8.78
N GLY A 828 -18.63 -21.12 -10.02
CA GLY A 828 -19.51 -20.94 -11.17
C GLY A 828 -19.83 -19.47 -11.47
N GLU A 829 -20.07 -19.17 -12.75
CA GLU A 829 -20.48 -17.85 -13.24
C GLU A 829 -20.97 -17.91 -14.70
N ARG A 830 -21.33 -16.75 -15.24
CA ARG A 830 -21.58 -16.56 -16.68
C ARG A 830 -20.34 -16.04 -17.40
N VAL A 831 -19.94 -16.71 -18.47
CA VAL A 831 -18.90 -16.24 -19.40
C VAL A 831 -19.58 -15.91 -20.74
N ARG A 832 -19.39 -14.69 -21.23
CA ARG A 832 -20.00 -14.23 -22.49
C ARG A 832 -18.97 -13.64 -23.46
N LEU A 833 -18.98 -14.18 -24.67
CA LEU A 833 -18.28 -13.65 -25.83
C LEU A 833 -19.28 -12.85 -26.69
N VAL A 834 -18.94 -11.60 -27.02
CA VAL A 834 -19.72 -10.75 -27.91
C VAL A 834 -18.90 -10.37 -29.14
N ASP A 835 -19.60 -10.08 -30.24
CA ASP A 835 -18.99 -9.54 -31.46
C ASP A 835 -18.69 -8.05 -31.30
N ALA A 836 -18.14 -7.44 -32.35
CA ALA A 836 -17.81 -6.02 -32.37
C ALA A 836 -19.03 -5.10 -32.15
N PHE A 837 -20.25 -5.59 -32.40
CA PHE A 837 -21.50 -4.85 -32.22
C PHE A 837 -22.09 -5.02 -30.81
N GLY A 838 -21.46 -5.85 -29.96
CA GLY A 838 -21.97 -6.20 -28.65
C GLY A 838 -23.03 -7.31 -28.69
N ASP A 839 -23.32 -7.87 -29.86
CA ASP A 839 -24.23 -9.01 -30.00
C ASP A 839 -23.54 -10.27 -29.48
N THR A 840 -24.29 -11.14 -28.80
CA THR A 840 -23.73 -12.36 -28.22
C THR A 840 -23.33 -13.33 -29.32
N ILE A 841 -22.03 -13.65 -29.39
CA ILE A 841 -21.51 -14.73 -30.22
C ILE A 841 -21.84 -16.07 -29.57
N ASP A 842 -21.46 -16.21 -28.30
CA ASP A 842 -21.64 -17.44 -27.54
C ASP A 842 -21.53 -17.16 -26.04
N GLU A 843 -22.16 -18.01 -25.23
CA GLU A 843 -22.10 -17.89 -23.77
C GLU A 843 -22.38 -19.20 -23.05
N VAL A 844 -21.86 -19.27 -21.83
CA VAL A 844 -22.06 -20.38 -20.91
C VAL A 844 -22.27 -19.86 -19.50
N THR A 845 -23.21 -20.43 -18.75
CA THR A 845 -23.39 -20.16 -17.33
C THR A 845 -23.08 -21.44 -16.54
N TYR A 846 -21.80 -21.65 -16.24
CA TYR A 846 -21.35 -22.87 -15.56
C TYR A 846 -21.59 -22.79 -14.05
N SER A 847 -21.70 -23.96 -13.41
CA SER A 847 -21.86 -24.08 -11.96
C SER A 847 -21.14 -25.33 -11.47
N THR A 848 -20.77 -25.35 -10.19
CA THR A 848 -20.24 -26.54 -9.50
C THR A 848 -21.34 -27.42 -8.91
N SER A 849 -22.61 -27.03 -9.09
CA SER A 849 -23.78 -27.70 -8.52
C SER A 849 -24.71 -28.27 -9.60
N GLY A 850 -25.67 -29.10 -9.17
CA GLY A 850 -26.68 -29.68 -10.07
C GLY A 850 -26.10 -30.71 -11.02
N THR A 851 -26.41 -30.59 -12.32
CA THR A 851 -26.04 -31.56 -13.37
C THR A 851 -24.71 -31.27 -14.05
N TRP A 852 -24.02 -30.20 -13.67
CA TRP A 852 -22.68 -29.87 -14.16
C TRP A 852 -21.64 -30.94 -13.72
N PRO A 853 -20.59 -31.18 -14.52
CA PRO A 853 -19.48 -32.04 -14.10
C PRO A 853 -18.70 -31.37 -12.97
N TRP A 854 -18.84 -31.94 -11.78
CA TRP A 854 -18.17 -31.51 -10.55
C TRP A 854 -16.68 -31.86 -10.56
N GLU A 855 -16.26 -32.80 -11.40
CA GLU A 855 -14.85 -33.18 -11.55
C GLU A 855 -13.98 -32.05 -12.12
N ALA A 856 -14.60 -31.05 -12.76
CA ALA A 856 -13.91 -29.84 -13.20
C ALA A 856 -13.72 -28.80 -12.06
N ASP A 857 -14.25 -29.07 -10.87
CA ASP A 857 -14.16 -28.21 -9.68
C ASP A 857 -12.98 -28.65 -8.80
N GLY A 858 -11.77 -28.19 -9.15
CA GLY A 858 -10.58 -28.31 -8.29
C GLY A 858 -9.86 -29.66 -8.32
N LEU A 859 -10.37 -30.65 -9.07
CA LEU A 859 -9.68 -31.93 -9.29
C LEU A 859 -8.73 -31.90 -10.51
N GLY A 860 -8.52 -30.71 -11.10
CA GLY A 860 -7.54 -30.47 -12.15
C GLY A 860 -8.02 -30.72 -13.58
N ALA A 861 -9.26 -31.17 -13.79
CA ALA A 861 -9.82 -31.30 -15.14
C ALA A 861 -10.52 -30.01 -15.59
N SER A 862 -10.55 -29.75 -16.90
CA SER A 862 -11.32 -28.65 -17.47
C SER A 862 -12.75 -29.08 -17.80
N LEU A 863 -13.58 -28.07 -18.06
CA LEU A 863 -14.92 -28.21 -18.62
C LEU A 863 -14.84 -28.10 -20.15
N GLU A 864 -15.21 -29.18 -20.86
CA GLU A 864 -15.10 -29.28 -22.33
C GLU A 864 -16.48 -29.36 -22.98
N ARG A 865 -16.67 -28.60 -24.07
CA ARG A 865 -17.92 -28.62 -24.83
C ARG A 865 -17.97 -29.86 -25.71
N ILE A 866 -19.07 -30.63 -25.57
CA ILE A 866 -19.26 -31.91 -26.25
C ILE A 866 -19.38 -31.72 -27.75
N ASP A 867 -20.16 -30.71 -28.16
CA ASP A 867 -20.36 -30.32 -29.55
C ASP A 867 -20.37 -28.78 -29.65
N PRO A 868 -19.27 -28.17 -30.10
CA PRO A 868 -19.20 -26.73 -30.30
C PRO A 868 -20.24 -26.18 -31.29
N GLY A 869 -20.80 -27.02 -32.18
CA GLY A 869 -21.88 -26.64 -33.10
C GLY A 869 -23.26 -26.49 -32.45
N ALA A 870 -23.46 -27.07 -31.26
CA ALA A 870 -24.72 -27.05 -30.51
C ALA A 870 -24.81 -25.85 -29.56
N PRO A 871 -26.01 -25.40 -29.13
CA PRO A 871 -26.14 -24.39 -28.08
C PRO A 871 -25.42 -24.79 -26.77
N GLY A 872 -24.55 -23.92 -26.26
CA GLY A 872 -23.61 -24.21 -25.18
C GLY A 872 -23.99 -23.67 -23.80
N SER A 873 -25.17 -23.08 -23.63
CA SER A 873 -25.48 -22.31 -22.42
C SER A 873 -25.67 -23.16 -21.15
N GLY A 874 -26.04 -24.44 -21.30
CA GLY A 874 -26.41 -25.33 -20.18
C GLY A 874 -25.56 -26.59 -20.04
N ALA A 875 -25.61 -27.20 -18.85
CA ALA A 875 -24.77 -28.33 -18.43
C ALA A 875 -24.75 -29.53 -19.41
N THR A 876 -25.86 -29.79 -20.11
CA THR A 876 -25.99 -30.90 -21.05
C THR A 876 -25.06 -30.76 -22.27
N ALA A 877 -24.57 -29.56 -22.57
CA ALA A 877 -23.62 -29.33 -23.65
C ALA A 877 -22.16 -29.57 -23.24
N TRP A 878 -21.90 -29.83 -21.95
CA TRP A 878 -20.55 -29.89 -21.38
C TRP A 878 -20.25 -31.21 -20.67
N THR A 879 -18.99 -31.62 -20.76
CA THR A 879 -18.43 -32.77 -20.06
C THR A 879 -17.14 -32.37 -19.34
N VAL A 880 -16.66 -33.24 -18.46
CA VAL A 880 -15.32 -33.11 -17.89
C VAL A 880 -14.28 -33.61 -18.91
N SER A 881 -13.13 -32.96 -18.96
CA SER A 881 -11.95 -33.48 -19.68
C SER A 881 -11.48 -34.82 -19.12
N ARG A 882 -10.85 -35.63 -19.98
CA ARG A 882 -10.21 -36.88 -19.57
C ARG A 882 -8.75 -36.68 -19.13
N ASP A 883 -8.13 -35.60 -19.57
CA ASP A 883 -6.75 -35.26 -19.23
C ASP A 883 -6.74 -34.33 -18.01
N ALA A 884 -5.91 -34.66 -17.02
CA ALA A 884 -5.61 -33.72 -15.95
C ALA A 884 -4.90 -32.50 -16.57
N GLY A 885 -5.48 -31.32 -16.41
CA GLY A 885 -5.08 -30.08 -17.08
C GLY A 885 -5.91 -29.71 -18.31
N GLY A 886 -6.87 -30.54 -18.72
CA GLY A 886 -7.68 -30.28 -19.92
C GLY A 886 -6.95 -30.60 -21.22
N THR A 887 -7.52 -30.14 -22.35
CA THR A 887 -6.95 -30.35 -23.69
C THR A 887 -6.60 -29.05 -24.44
N PRO A 888 -5.92 -28.07 -23.81
CA PRO A 888 -5.68 -26.76 -24.43
C PRO A 888 -4.95 -26.88 -25.78
N GLY A 889 -5.55 -26.29 -26.81
CA GLY A 889 -5.10 -26.30 -28.19
C GLY A 889 -5.52 -27.55 -29.00
N ARG A 890 -6.27 -28.48 -28.40
CA ARG A 890 -6.65 -29.76 -29.02
C ARG A 890 -8.16 -29.97 -28.93
N ALA A 891 -8.69 -30.86 -29.76
CA ALA A 891 -10.10 -31.21 -29.68
C ALA A 891 -10.36 -32.21 -28.54
N ALA A 892 -11.43 -31.97 -27.79
CA ALA A 892 -11.93 -32.87 -26.76
C ALA A 892 -12.16 -34.29 -27.31
N LEU A 893 -11.69 -35.30 -26.58
CA LEU A 893 -11.90 -36.71 -26.93
C LEU A 893 -13.25 -37.20 -26.37
N ILE A 894 -14.32 -36.92 -27.12
CA ILE A 894 -15.68 -37.32 -26.74
C ILE A 894 -15.95 -38.78 -27.15
N THR A 895 -16.06 -39.68 -26.19
CA THR A 895 -16.48 -41.07 -26.41
C THR A 895 -17.79 -41.34 -25.68
N PRO A 896 -18.78 -42.03 -26.30
CA PRO A 896 -19.94 -42.53 -25.54
C PRO A 896 -19.46 -43.39 -24.38
N GLY A 897 -19.96 -43.10 -23.19
CA GLY A 897 -19.51 -43.76 -21.98
C GLY A 897 -20.36 -43.38 -20.77
N LEU A 898 -20.33 -44.25 -19.77
CA LEU A 898 -21.01 -44.08 -18.49
C LEU A 898 -19.96 -43.94 -17.39
N SER A 899 -19.94 -42.80 -16.71
CA SER A 899 -19.18 -42.60 -15.48
C SER A 899 -20.11 -42.65 -14.26
N ALA A 900 -19.57 -43.04 -13.11
CA ALA A 900 -20.30 -43.15 -11.86
C ALA A 900 -19.47 -42.58 -10.71
N ALA A 901 -20.09 -41.79 -9.84
CA ALA A 901 -19.51 -41.27 -8.62
C ALA A 901 -20.45 -41.52 -7.43
N VAL A 902 -19.89 -41.83 -6.26
CA VAL A 902 -20.65 -41.99 -5.02
C VAL A 902 -20.67 -40.65 -4.28
N GLU A 903 -21.85 -40.12 -3.99
CA GLU A 903 -22.03 -38.89 -3.23
C GLU A 903 -21.90 -39.15 -1.72
N ASN A 904 -21.59 -38.10 -0.94
CA ASN A 904 -21.43 -38.20 0.53
C ASN A 904 -22.66 -38.73 1.27
N ASN A 905 -23.85 -38.59 0.67
CA ASN A 905 -25.11 -39.12 1.19
C ASN A 905 -25.34 -40.61 0.83
N GLY A 906 -24.37 -41.26 0.19
CA GLY A 906 -24.44 -42.67 -0.25
C GLY A 906 -25.15 -42.90 -1.58
N SER A 907 -25.68 -41.86 -2.23
CA SER A 907 -26.28 -41.98 -3.56
C SER A 907 -25.22 -42.14 -4.66
N VAL A 908 -25.60 -42.71 -5.80
CA VAL A 908 -24.73 -42.87 -6.98
C VAL A 908 -25.18 -41.91 -8.06
N ARG A 909 -24.30 -40.98 -8.44
CA ARG A 909 -24.47 -40.12 -9.60
C ARG A 909 -23.88 -40.79 -10.82
N LEU A 910 -24.69 -40.95 -11.87
CA LEU A 910 -24.28 -41.48 -13.16
C LEU A 910 -24.26 -40.33 -14.17
N LYS A 911 -23.19 -40.23 -14.96
CA LYS A 911 -23.12 -39.28 -16.06
C LYS A 911 -22.79 -40.02 -17.35
N THR A 912 -23.44 -39.62 -18.43
CA THR A 912 -23.24 -40.24 -19.74
C THR A 912 -23.22 -39.20 -20.83
N VAL A 913 -22.42 -39.43 -21.87
CA VAL A 913 -22.42 -38.63 -23.10
C VAL A 913 -23.03 -39.45 -24.22
N VAL A 914 -24.02 -38.87 -24.90
CA VAL A 914 -24.75 -39.45 -26.02
C VAL A 914 -24.29 -38.75 -27.30
N PRO A 915 -23.64 -39.45 -28.24
CA PRO A 915 -23.31 -38.90 -29.54
C PRO A 915 -24.57 -38.52 -30.34
N ALA A 916 -24.45 -37.49 -31.17
CA ALA A 916 -25.49 -37.13 -32.14
C ALA A 916 -25.87 -38.34 -33.00
N GLY A 917 -27.15 -38.45 -33.38
CA GLY A 917 -27.61 -39.53 -34.25
C GLY A 917 -27.79 -40.89 -33.56
N SER A 918 -27.52 -41.01 -32.26
CA SER A 918 -27.53 -42.28 -31.52
C SER A 918 -28.53 -42.27 -30.37
N ALA A 919 -29.19 -43.41 -30.13
CA ALA A 919 -30.07 -43.63 -28.98
C ALA A 919 -29.54 -44.76 -28.10
N PHE A 920 -29.68 -44.60 -26.79
CA PHE A 920 -29.17 -45.54 -25.79
C PHE A 920 -30.17 -45.79 -24.67
N PHE A 921 -30.03 -46.91 -24.00
CA PHE A 921 -30.62 -47.16 -22.69
C PHE A 921 -29.54 -47.13 -21.63
N VAL A 922 -29.81 -46.46 -20.51
CA VAL A 922 -29.06 -46.69 -19.26
C VAL A 922 -29.81 -47.77 -18.51
N GLU A 923 -29.12 -48.83 -18.16
CA GLU A 923 -29.68 -49.99 -17.49
C GLU A 923 -28.89 -50.30 -16.22
N PHE A 924 -29.55 -50.91 -15.23
CA PHE A 924 -28.90 -51.39 -14.00
C PHE A 924 -29.27 -52.83 -13.68
N THR A 925 -28.42 -53.50 -12.91
CA THR A 925 -28.72 -54.81 -12.31
C THR A 925 -28.07 -54.93 -10.92
N GLU A 926 -28.67 -55.71 -10.03
CA GLU A 926 -28.11 -56.02 -8.71
C GLU A 926 -27.37 -57.36 -8.70
N ARG A 927 -27.51 -58.15 -9.77
CA ARG A 927 -26.92 -59.49 -9.93
C ARG A 927 -26.36 -59.64 -11.33
N LEU A 928 -25.05 -59.42 -11.47
CA LEU A 928 -24.38 -59.52 -12.77
C LEU A 928 -24.49 -60.95 -13.35
N GLU A 929 -24.61 -61.95 -12.49
CA GLU A 929 -24.73 -63.37 -12.84
C GLU A 929 -26.04 -63.74 -13.55
N THR A 930 -27.16 -63.04 -13.28
CA THR A 930 -28.45 -63.36 -13.92
C THR A 930 -28.62 -62.69 -15.28
N GLN A 931 -27.83 -61.64 -15.57
CA GLN A 931 -27.98 -60.80 -16.77
C GLN A 931 -29.38 -60.18 -16.93
N GLU A 932 -30.17 -60.10 -15.85
CA GLU A 932 -31.45 -59.41 -15.84
C GLU A 932 -31.23 -57.91 -15.60
N TRP A 933 -31.29 -57.13 -16.68
CA TRP A 933 -31.07 -55.69 -16.65
C TRP A 933 -32.40 -54.93 -16.67
N GLN A 934 -32.54 -53.95 -15.79
CA GLN A 934 -33.68 -53.03 -15.72
C GLN A 934 -33.32 -51.69 -16.34
N THR A 935 -34.19 -51.14 -17.18
CA THR A 935 -33.98 -49.82 -17.79
C THR A 935 -34.14 -48.73 -16.73
N LEU A 936 -33.06 -47.99 -16.49
CA LEU A 936 -33.06 -46.78 -15.67
C LEU A 936 -33.61 -45.60 -16.46
N ALA A 937 -33.16 -45.43 -17.71
CA ALA A 937 -33.55 -44.31 -18.55
C ALA A 937 -33.37 -44.64 -20.04
N SER A 938 -34.23 -44.05 -20.87
CA SER A 938 -34.08 -44.01 -22.33
C SER A 938 -33.47 -42.68 -22.73
N LEU A 939 -32.36 -42.73 -23.46
CA LEU A 939 -31.64 -41.58 -23.99
C LEU A 939 -31.94 -41.48 -25.48
N PRO A 940 -32.83 -40.56 -25.90
CA PRO A 940 -33.26 -40.48 -27.29
C PRO A 940 -32.14 -39.97 -28.19
N ASN A 941 -32.25 -40.33 -29.47
CA ASN A 941 -31.47 -39.70 -30.53
C ASN A 941 -31.76 -38.19 -30.57
N GLN A 942 -30.71 -37.38 -30.61
CA GLN A 942 -30.78 -35.94 -30.81
C GLN A 942 -29.88 -35.49 -31.97
N ALA A 943 -30.17 -34.31 -32.50
CA ALA A 943 -29.40 -33.69 -33.58
C ALA A 943 -27.96 -33.33 -33.17
N PHE A 944 -27.72 -33.14 -31.87
CA PHE A 944 -26.42 -32.81 -31.30
C PHE A 944 -26.06 -33.81 -30.21
N ALA A 945 -24.77 -33.95 -29.95
CA ALA A 945 -24.30 -34.72 -28.82
C ALA A 945 -24.61 -33.98 -27.50
N TYR A 946 -25.00 -34.72 -26.47
CA TYR A 946 -25.38 -34.16 -25.18
C TYR A 946 -24.95 -35.07 -24.04
N SER A 947 -24.80 -34.51 -22.84
CA SER A 947 -24.65 -35.27 -21.61
C SER A 947 -25.96 -35.36 -20.83
N GLN A 948 -26.14 -36.48 -20.14
CA GLN A 948 -27.23 -36.69 -19.21
C GLN A 948 -26.67 -37.16 -17.86
N THR A 949 -27.20 -36.57 -16.79
CA THR A 949 -26.84 -36.93 -15.40
C THR A 949 -28.07 -37.54 -14.72
N PHE A 950 -27.84 -38.59 -13.93
CA PHE A 950 -28.83 -39.28 -13.10
C PHE A 950 -28.31 -39.38 -11.67
N VAL A 951 -29.18 -39.25 -10.67
CA VAL A 951 -28.85 -39.54 -9.28
C VAL A 951 -29.72 -40.70 -8.81
N GLN A 952 -29.08 -41.73 -8.27
CA GLN A 952 -29.73 -42.93 -7.75
C GLN A 952 -29.52 -43.01 -6.25
N ALA A 953 -30.61 -42.99 -5.48
CA ALA A 953 -30.54 -43.23 -4.04
C ALA A 953 -29.90 -44.60 -3.76
N GLN A 954 -29.25 -44.74 -2.61
CA GLN A 954 -28.68 -46.01 -2.18
C GLN A 954 -29.81 -47.06 -2.08
N PRO A 955 -29.71 -48.20 -2.77
CA PRO A 955 -30.75 -49.22 -2.71
C PRO A 955 -30.81 -49.82 -1.30
N ALA A 956 -31.98 -49.76 -0.67
CA ALA A 956 -32.21 -50.36 0.64
C ALA A 956 -32.06 -51.88 0.56
N GLY A 957 -30.97 -52.42 1.13
CA GLY A 957 -30.75 -53.87 1.27
C GLY A 957 -29.92 -54.55 0.18
N ALA A 958 -29.44 -53.83 -0.86
CA ALA A 958 -28.54 -54.40 -1.87
C ALA A 958 -27.07 -54.03 -1.59
N LEU A 959 -26.17 -55.03 -1.51
CA LEU A 959 -24.75 -54.81 -1.23
C LEU A 959 -23.95 -54.25 -2.42
N ARG A 960 -24.42 -54.42 -3.67
CA ARG A 960 -23.78 -53.95 -4.92
C ARG A 960 -24.82 -53.72 -6.02
N ARG A 961 -24.60 -52.71 -6.89
CA ARG A 961 -25.40 -52.44 -8.10
C ARG A 961 -24.46 -52.11 -9.26
N PHE A 962 -24.76 -52.63 -10.45
CA PHE A 962 -23.99 -52.46 -11.68
C PHE A 962 -24.80 -51.66 -12.69
N TYR A 963 -24.14 -50.87 -13.52
CA TYR A 963 -24.77 -50.03 -14.54
C TYR A 963 -24.12 -50.25 -15.90
N ARG A 964 -24.92 -50.15 -16.97
CA ARG A 964 -24.40 -50.16 -18.35
C ARG A 964 -25.17 -49.18 -19.22
N MET A 965 -24.51 -48.76 -20.29
CA MET A 965 -25.11 -48.02 -21.39
C MET A 965 -25.19 -48.95 -22.61
N ARG A 966 -26.40 -49.15 -23.16
CA ARG A 966 -26.65 -50.07 -24.27
C ARG A 966 -27.27 -49.34 -25.47
N PRO A 967 -26.75 -49.46 -26.70
CA PRO A 967 -27.36 -48.86 -27.89
C PRO A 967 -28.75 -49.43 -28.17
N GLU A 968 -29.69 -48.60 -28.61
CA GLU A 968 -31.07 -49.04 -28.92
C GLU A 968 -31.13 -50.05 -30.08
N ALA A 969 -30.22 -49.96 -31.05
CA ALA A 969 -30.14 -50.82 -32.24
C ALA A 969 -29.70 -52.29 -31.97
N SER A 970 -29.55 -52.70 -30.71
CA SER A 970 -29.05 -54.02 -30.30
C SER A 970 -30.15 -55.01 -29.83
N ARG A 971 -31.41 -54.79 -30.21
CA ARG A 971 -32.54 -55.65 -29.84
C ARG A 971 -32.69 -56.88 -30.73
#